data_AF-A0A8C3EG75-F1
#
_entry.id   AF-A0A8C3EG75-F1
#
_cell.length_a   1.000
_cell.length_b   1.000
_cell.length_c   1.000
_cell.angle_alpha   90.00
_cell.angle_beta   90.00
_cell.angle_gamma   90.00
#
_symmetry.space_group_name_H-M   'P 1'
#
loop_
_entity.id
_entity.type
_entity.pdbx_description
1 polymer ?
#
loop_
_entity_poly.entity_id
_entity_poly.type
_entity_poly.pdbx_seq_one_letter_code
_entity_poly.pdbx_strand_id
1 'polypeptide(L)'
;MAGEGDRRKRFISATAANYFGLDPAGGAAALAAELHSRLELSRFLDDGNEFLLVVQRSGAQLSASNKIEATDSKNNVLVFFKLRPDVITEDNLHSNILVSSMLDSPINTLYQAVRQVFAPVLLKDEKWSKAFDPKLQKLLSELEAGLSTALRRPDPSYTGAKFNEDDVRAILTPTDEFQFWRECSRHGSKGCSKERASYFRDLFEDIAKDYYNLDTLSLFEAVDLVETTKDTVDGVWRQTEHDPYPQSRMHNLLDVIGGSLGRFVQRKLAALNLWEDTFHSVKENIQAGILICEQWVSACEYLTGQLWQPYTVHPWKNEKYFPESIAKLGKRLDEVLAVRTLHEKLTFFLPAGEQNSLHLSHVFEPFAGLNPVHYNPYTEPLWKAAVSQYERIIAPAQQKIASRLKKFISEIQDSPQQLLQIFQKHKELIKHPNISKELLFERETLLAALQDYVKDYESDFETRCHGVPGDVTGPLSGKNLSEVVNNIVWVQQLELKVDDSIKLAKALLSDLPGFQTFHQNADCFLEQLKVYEQEQFDDWSRNIQSELSNPKSGLCIQANSPVMELDPISGTLNILYSDRLVTLLREVRQLSALGFAIPAKIQHVANTAQKFCKQAVILKQVAHFYNSIDQQMIGSQKPMMLQSALAFEQIIKHSKSGPGGKAQITWDNPRELEAYIQKLQAAAERLSTENRKLRKWHTNFIQKVISLMNIDLLRQQQRWKEGLQELRTGFASLVSQGFKSSDMKAWRQHWNHQLYKALEHQYQMGLEALNENLPEIIIDLTFKQGRLQFRPPFEEVRARYYREMKRFISIPNQFRGVSEAEDESIFTVMTERNANGFLTAFSKAEDLFRRLTDVSNQFKEWIVIGQVDMEPLVKTHLSSKQDWERNFKALKVRGKEAERLPSTIRIDCLTVNCNPVKTVIDDFIQKLYDILVVSLRKSIQAHLCDVSTFLTDAMETLVIRPQTVEEMAEDNLKYLSLNERKEGMFLLFQEAEDKNKLLRTVAGAGLDSIGNLRATWDKFELMMESHQLMIAEQMEMMRGNVLSRINIYLQDLEKFKARWDQLKPSDDVIETGDQDVLEKSAQMIKEKKREFDELKTVKEKLIEECHHFKLEEPDLSLSEAVSQDIQSCAEVWALYEEFYQGVQEKAKEDWITFRSKIYLFEEFLFNWHDKLRKMEEHTVMTVKLQKEVDKYKMIIPLLKYVRGEQLSPDHWLDLFRLLGLPRGTTLEGLLFGDLLKVTDAIIEKAVELKV
;
A
#
# COMPACT_ATOMS: atom_id res chain seq x y z
N MET A 1 -47.17 -114.67 -36.19
CA MET A 1 -48.15 -113.60 -36.38
C MET A 1 -49.30 -113.80 -35.42
N ALA A 2 -49.30 -113.04 -34.34
CA ALA A 2 -50.35 -112.83 -33.34
C ALA A 2 -49.83 -111.63 -32.54
N GLY A 3 -50.37 -110.42 -32.54
CA GLY A 3 -51.52 -109.75 -33.11
C GLY A 3 -51.50 -108.41 -32.35
N GLU A 4 -51.46 -107.27 -33.04
CA GLU A 4 -51.30 -105.95 -32.40
C GLU A 4 -52.32 -105.78 -31.25
N GLY A 5 -51.82 -105.76 -30.01
CA GLY A 5 -52.65 -105.47 -28.84
C GLY A 5 -53.15 -104.02 -28.92
N ASP A 6 -54.44 -103.82 -28.64
CA ASP A 6 -55.16 -102.56 -28.72
C ASP A 6 -54.36 -101.36 -28.15
N ARG A 7 -53.94 -100.44 -29.03
CA ARG A 7 -53.12 -99.27 -28.64
C ARG A 7 -53.87 -98.35 -27.68
N ARG A 8 -55.20 -98.34 -27.72
CA ARG A 8 -56.05 -97.54 -26.82
C ARG A 8 -55.94 -98.03 -25.38
N LYS A 9 -55.97 -99.34 -25.18
CA LYS A 9 -55.80 -99.97 -23.85
C LYS A 9 -54.38 -99.77 -23.30
N ARG A 10 -53.37 -99.83 -24.18
CA ARG A 10 -51.97 -99.54 -23.80
C ARG A 10 -51.80 -98.12 -23.26
N PHE A 11 -52.38 -97.11 -23.92
CA PHE A 11 -52.28 -95.71 -23.46
C PHE A 11 -52.81 -95.53 -22.03
N ILE A 12 -53.99 -96.05 -21.72
CA ILE A 12 -54.58 -95.93 -20.38
C ILE A 12 -53.70 -96.65 -19.34
N SER A 13 -53.22 -97.86 -19.66
CA SER A 13 -52.35 -98.62 -18.76
C SER A 13 -50.98 -97.96 -18.52
N ALA A 14 -50.39 -97.36 -19.55
CA ALA A 14 -49.10 -96.68 -19.46
C ALA A 14 -49.21 -95.38 -18.65
N THR A 15 -50.27 -94.59 -18.86
CA THR A 15 -50.52 -93.38 -18.09
C THR A 15 -50.77 -93.69 -16.61
N ALA A 16 -51.55 -94.74 -16.31
CA ALA A 16 -51.73 -95.19 -14.93
C ALA A 16 -50.42 -95.68 -14.30
N ALA A 17 -49.62 -96.47 -15.03
CA ALA A 17 -48.34 -96.97 -14.53
C ALA A 17 -47.35 -95.84 -14.20
N ASN A 18 -47.26 -94.81 -15.05
CA ASN A 18 -46.42 -93.65 -14.82
C ASN A 18 -46.84 -92.84 -13.60
N TYR A 19 -48.15 -92.60 -13.44
CA TYR A 19 -48.67 -91.85 -12.29
C TYR A 19 -48.45 -92.56 -10.95
N PHE A 20 -48.61 -93.89 -10.94
CA PHE A 20 -48.42 -94.69 -9.73
C PHE A 20 -46.97 -95.18 -9.50
N GLY A 21 -46.02 -94.80 -10.36
CA GLY A 21 -44.59 -95.11 -10.24
C GLY A 21 -44.26 -96.61 -10.39
N LEU A 22 -44.90 -97.31 -11.32
CA LEU A 22 -44.73 -98.75 -11.54
C LEU A 22 -43.68 -99.03 -12.63
N ASP A 23 -42.80 -100.02 -12.39
CA ASP A 23 -41.60 -100.29 -13.21
C ASP A 23 -41.94 -100.81 -14.64
N PRO A 24 -41.47 -100.16 -15.73
CA PRO A 24 -41.85 -100.50 -17.11
C PRO A 24 -41.40 -101.91 -17.57
N ALA A 25 -40.34 -102.47 -16.98
CA ALA A 25 -39.65 -103.64 -17.53
C ALA A 25 -40.16 -105.01 -17.03
N GLY A 26 -41.07 -105.06 -16.04
CA GLY A 26 -41.57 -106.34 -15.52
C GLY A 26 -42.97 -106.29 -14.90
N GLY A 27 -43.39 -105.16 -14.33
CA GLY A 27 -44.73 -105.00 -13.73
C GLY A 27 -45.79 -104.52 -14.71
N ALA A 28 -45.42 -103.69 -15.68
CA ALA A 28 -46.34 -103.08 -16.63
C ALA A 28 -47.08 -104.11 -17.52
N ALA A 29 -46.45 -105.23 -17.91
CA ALA A 29 -47.08 -106.22 -18.77
C ALA A 29 -48.16 -107.06 -18.04
N ALA A 30 -47.90 -107.46 -16.79
CA ALA A 30 -48.85 -108.23 -15.98
C ALA A 30 -50.04 -107.37 -15.52
N LEU A 31 -49.78 -106.12 -15.12
CA LEU A 31 -50.81 -105.17 -14.71
C LEU A 31 -51.58 -104.59 -15.90
N ALA A 32 -50.92 -104.40 -17.05
CA ALA A 32 -51.61 -104.13 -18.30
C ALA A 32 -52.56 -105.29 -18.62
N ALA A 33 -52.11 -106.55 -18.59
CA ALA A 33 -53.01 -107.69 -18.83
C ALA A 33 -54.23 -107.70 -17.88
N GLU A 34 -54.03 -107.37 -16.60
CA GLU A 34 -55.10 -107.26 -15.61
C GLU A 34 -56.10 -106.13 -15.94
N LEU A 35 -55.62 -104.92 -16.25
CA LEU A 35 -56.46 -103.80 -16.68
C LEU A 35 -57.13 -104.05 -18.04
N HIS A 36 -56.43 -104.69 -18.99
CA HIS A 36 -56.93 -105.04 -20.32
C HIS A 36 -58.04 -106.09 -20.28
N SER A 37 -58.05 -106.93 -19.24
CA SER A 37 -59.07 -107.95 -18.96
C SER A 37 -60.33 -107.39 -18.29
N ARG A 38 -60.29 -106.15 -17.77
CA ARG A 38 -61.45 -105.52 -17.13
C ARG A 38 -62.51 -105.10 -18.15
N LEU A 39 -63.76 -105.34 -17.79
CA LEU A 39 -64.91 -105.02 -18.63
C LEU A 39 -65.13 -103.50 -18.68
N GLU A 40 -64.81 -102.82 -17.58
CA GLU A 40 -64.90 -101.38 -17.35
C GLU A 40 -64.04 -100.58 -18.34
N LEU A 41 -62.79 -100.99 -18.53
CA LEU A 41 -61.89 -100.40 -19.53
C LEU A 41 -62.42 -100.57 -20.96
N SER A 42 -62.95 -101.76 -21.28
CA SER A 42 -63.48 -102.03 -22.61
C SER A 42 -64.78 -101.25 -22.85
N ARG A 43 -65.65 -101.12 -21.83
CA ARG A 43 -66.84 -100.26 -21.87
C ARG A 43 -66.47 -98.79 -22.07
N PHE A 44 -65.49 -98.29 -21.33
CA PHE A 44 -65.01 -96.93 -21.54
C PHE A 44 -64.46 -96.72 -22.94
N LEU A 45 -63.77 -97.68 -23.56
CA LEU A 45 -63.26 -97.48 -24.93
C LEU A 45 -64.35 -97.60 -26.00
N ASP A 46 -65.25 -98.58 -25.85
CA ASP A 46 -66.15 -99.02 -26.92
C ASP A 46 -67.61 -98.54 -26.78
N ASP A 47 -68.05 -98.08 -25.59
CA ASP A 47 -69.39 -97.48 -25.38
C ASP A 47 -69.30 -95.94 -25.44
N GLY A 48 -70.04 -95.33 -26.36
CA GLY A 48 -70.13 -93.88 -26.50
C GLY A 48 -70.83 -93.19 -25.31
N ASN A 49 -71.60 -93.94 -24.52
CA ASN A 49 -72.29 -93.42 -23.34
C ASN A 49 -71.45 -93.49 -22.05
N GLU A 50 -70.32 -94.22 -22.07
CA GLU A 50 -69.42 -94.36 -20.93
C GLU A 50 -68.31 -93.31 -21.03
N PHE A 51 -68.49 -92.22 -20.29
CA PHE A 51 -67.63 -91.03 -20.34
C PHE A 51 -66.48 -91.04 -19.33
N LEU A 52 -66.48 -91.95 -18.36
CA LEU A 52 -65.55 -91.93 -17.22
C LEU A 52 -64.91 -93.29 -17.03
N LEU A 53 -63.61 -93.27 -16.73
CA LEU A 53 -62.86 -94.42 -16.26
C LEU A 53 -61.93 -93.96 -15.15
N VAL A 54 -62.14 -94.52 -13.97
CA VAL A 54 -61.36 -94.26 -12.77
C VAL A 54 -60.40 -95.42 -12.57
N VAL A 55 -59.12 -95.11 -12.42
CA VAL A 55 -58.07 -96.08 -12.12
C VAL A 55 -57.52 -95.79 -10.73
N GLN A 56 -57.58 -96.80 -9.87
CA GLN A 56 -57.07 -96.73 -8.51
C GLN A 56 -56.01 -97.81 -8.29
N ARG A 57 -55.07 -97.53 -7.39
CA ARG A 57 -54.10 -98.52 -6.93
C ARG A 57 -54.55 -99.09 -5.60
N SER A 58 -54.88 -100.38 -5.59
CA SER A 58 -55.16 -101.14 -4.36
C SER A 58 -54.00 -102.11 -4.13
N GLY A 59 -53.02 -101.69 -3.31
CA GLY A 59 -51.80 -102.47 -3.07
C GLY A 59 -50.92 -102.63 -4.32
N ALA A 60 -50.77 -103.88 -4.78
CA ALA A 60 -49.99 -104.23 -5.99
C ALA A 60 -50.86 -104.37 -7.25
N GLN A 61 -52.18 -104.16 -7.16
CA GLN A 61 -53.14 -104.30 -8.27
C GLN A 61 -53.72 -102.95 -8.69
N LEU A 62 -54.05 -102.83 -9.98
CA LEU A 62 -54.79 -101.69 -10.54
C LEU A 62 -56.26 -102.08 -10.71
N SER A 63 -57.16 -101.35 -10.05
CA SER A 63 -58.61 -101.46 -10.25
C SER A 63 -59.09 -100.38 -11.21
N ALA A 64 -60.09 -100.73 -12.03
CA ALA A 64 -60.74 -99.82 -12.96
C ALA A 64 -62.25 -99.81 -12.68
N SER A 65 -62.84 -98.63 -12.57
CA SER A 65 -64.30 -98.44 -12.37
C SER A 65 -64.82 -97.31 -13.26
N ASN A 66 -66.03 -97.45 -13.79
CA ASN A 66 -66.67 -96.38 -14.59
C ASN A 66 -67.42 -95.35 -13.72
N LYS A 67 -67.37 -95.53 -12.39
CA LYS A 67 -67.96 -94.65 -11.40
C LYS A 67 -66.90 -94.17 -10.42
N ILE A 68 -67.04 -92.93 -9.98
CA ILE A 68 -66.23 -92.36 -8.90
C ILE A 68 -66.87 -92.82 -7.58
N GLU A 69 -66.19 -93.70 -6.86
CA GLU A 69 -66.56 -94.10 -5.50
C GLU A 69 -65.70 -93.34 -4.49
N ALA A 70 -66.33 -92.76 -3.47
CA ALA A 70 -65.63 -92.12 -2.36
C ALA A 70 -65.20 -93.21 -1.36
N THR A 71 -63.93 -93.62 -1.43
CA THR A 71 -63.36 -94.60 -0.50
C THR A 71 -62.55 -93.89 0.59
N ASP A 72 -62.77 -94.23 1.87
CA ASP A 72 -62.12 -93.65 3.07
C ASP A 72 -60.60 -93.93 3.22
N SER A 73 -59.90 -94.29 2.15
CA SER A 73 -58.49 -94.70 2.20
C SER A 73 -57.63 -93.81 1.32
N LYS A 74 -56.55 -93.27 1.91
CA LYS A 74 -55.47 -92.38 1.40
C LYS A 74 -54.82 -92.76 0.05
N ASN A 75 -55.60 -93.15 -0.95
CA ASN A 75 -55.14 -93.64 -2.23
C ASN A 75 -55.36 -92.56 -3.27
N ASN A 76 -54.29 -92.20 -3.99
CA ASN A 76 -54.39 -91.31 -5.13
C ASN A 76 -55.21 -91.99 -6.24
N VAL A 77 -56.08 -91.23 -6.91
CA VAL A 77 -56.98 -91.74 -7.94
C VAL A 77 -56.67 -91.04 -9.27
N LEU A 78 -56.64 -91.79 -10.36
CA LEU A 78 -56.47 -91.25 -11.70
C LEU A 78 -57.77 -91.40 -12.49
N VAL A 79 -58.35 -90.29 -12.94
CA VAL A 79 -59.61 -90.27 -13.66
C VAL A 79 -59.36 -89.92 -15.12
N PHE A 80 -59.82 -90.78 -16.01
CA PHE A 80 -59.90 -90.56 -17.46
C PHE A 80 -61.33 -90.21 -17.81
N PHE A 81 -61.53 -89.21 -18.65
CA PHE A 81 -62.85 -88.89 -19.18
C PHE A 81 -62.84 -88.51 -20.64
N LYS A 82 -63.95 -88.80 -21.34
CA LYS A 82 -64.16 -88.44 -22.75
C LYS A 82 -64.70 -87.02 -22.88
N LEU A 83 -64.30 -86.31 -23.93
CA LEU A 83 -64.83 -84.99 -24.26
C LEU A 83 -66.07 -85.06 -25.19
N ARG A 84 -66.22 -86.15 -25.95
CA ARG A 84 -67.32 -86.40 -26.90
C ARG A 84 -67.91 -87.80 -26.71
N PRO A 85 -69.24 -88.00 -26.93
CA PRO A 85 -69.93 -89.31 -26.86
C PRO A 85 -69.56 -90.24 -28.03
N ASP A 86 -68.27 -90.48 -28.24
CA ASP A 86 -67.74 -91.27 -29.34
C ASP A 86 -66.99 -92.50 -28.82
N VAL A 87 -66.95 -93.54 -29.67
CA VAL A 87 -66.05 -94.68 -29.49
C VAL A 87 -64.61 -94.18 -29.63
N ILE A 88 -63.74 -94.58 -28.71
CA ILE A 88 -62.32 -94.22 -28.79
C ILE A 88 -61.68 -95.06 -29.89
N THR A 89 -61.03 -94.43 -30.85
CA THR A 89 -60.24 -95.05 -31.92
C THR A 89 -58.78 -94.64 -31.75
N GLU A 90 -57.86 -95.24 -32.50
CA GLU A 90 -56.43 -94.85 -32.42
C GLU A 90 -56.22 -93.37 -32.78
N ASP A 91 -57.04 -92.80 -33.68
CA ASP A 91 -56.91 -91.42 -34.14
C ASP A 91 -57.46 -90.38 -33.15
N ASN A 92 -58.48 -90.74 -32.35
CA ASN A 92 -59.12 -89.80 -31.41
C ASN A 92 -58.67 -89.95 -29.95
N LEU A 93 -57.77 -90.90 -29.67
CA LEU A 93 -57.30 -91.25 -28.32
C LEU A 93 -56.74 -90.06 -27.54
N HIS A 94 -55.83 -89.30 -28.14
CA HIS A 94 -55.13 -88.18 -27.48
C HIS A 94 -55.93 -86.86 -27.50
N SER A 95 -56.93 -86.75 -28.37
CA SER A 95 -57.75 -85.54 -28.50
C SER A 95 -59.07 -85.63 -27.73
N ASN A 96 -59.58 -86.84 -27.48
CA ASN A 96 -60.86 -87.06 -26.82
C ASN A 96 -60.73 -87.50 -25.35
N ILE A 97 -59.59 -88.07 -24.92
CA ILE A 97 -59.38 -88.47 -23.52
C ILE A 97 -58.62 -87.38 -22.76
N LEU A 98 -59.21 -86.90 -21.66
CA LEU A 98 -58.53 -86.05 -20.67
C LEU A 98 -58.23 -86.84 -19.40
N VAL A 99 -57.09 -86.56 -18.78
CA VAL A 99 -56.61 -87.23 -17.57
C VAL A 99 -56.53 -86.23 -16.42
N SER A 100 -57.13 -86.56 -15.28
CA SER A 100 -57.10 -85.74 -14.07
C SER A 100 -56.73 -86.60 -12.87
N SER A 101 -55.78 -86.12 -12.06
CA SER A 101 -55.43 -86.76 -10.78
C SER A 101 -56.29 -86.18 -9.66
N MET A 102 -56.90 -87.06 -8.86
CA MET A 102 -57.70 -86.68 -7.69
C MET A 102 -57.04 -87.21 -6.42
N LEU A 103 -56.88 -86.32 -5.43
CA LEU A 103 -56.52 -86.68 -4.06
C LEU A 103 -57.76 -87.17 -3.30
N ASP A 104 -57.56 -87.92 -2.23
CA ASP A 104 -58.59 -88.58 -1.41
C ASP A 104 -59.73 -87.64 -0.93
N SER A 105 -59.49 -86.32 -0.88
CA SER A 105 -60.54 -85.31 -0.68
C SER A 105 -60.96 -84.67 -2.01
N PRO A 106 -62.20 -84.89 -2.48
CA PRO A 106 -62.71 -84.24 -3.69
C PRO A 106 -62.84 -82.72 -3.50
N ILE A 107 -63.12 -82.26 -2.28
CA ILE A 107 -63.21 -80.83 -1.95
C ILE A 107 -61.81 -80.20 -2.02
N ASN A 108 -60.78 -80.86 -1.49
CA ASN A 108 -59.40 -80.33 -1.55
C ASN A 108 -58.88 -80.34 -3.00
N THR A 109 -59.11 -81.42 -3.74
CA THR A 109 -58.71 -81.49 -5.16
C THR A 109 -59.41 -80.41 -5.98
N LEU A 110 -60.74 -80.24 -5.80
CA LEU A 110 -61.49 -79.21 -6.50
C LEU A 110 -61.04 -77.81 -6.10
N TYR A 111 -60.81 -77.55 -4.81
CA TYR A 111 -60.30 -76.28 -4.33
C TYR A 111 -58.92 -75.96 -4.92
N GLN A 112 -57.98 -76.92 -4.89
CA GLN A 112 -56.64 -76.72 -5.46
C GLN A 112 -56.69 -76.56 -6.97
N ALA A 113 -57.51 -77.35 -7.69
CA ALA A 113 -57.69 -77.19 -9.13
C ALA A 113 -58.29 -75.83 -9.49
N VAL A 114 -59.31 -75.38 -8.76
CA VAL A 114 -59.91 -74.06 -8.95
C VAL A 114 -58.91 -72.96 -8.59
N ARG A 115 -58.32 -72.97 -7.40
CA ARG A 115 -57.42 -71.91 -6.90
C ARG A 115 -56.10 -71.82 -7.68
N GLN A 116 -55.50 -72.94 -8.07
CA GLN A 116 -54.16 -72.96 -8.68
C GLN A 116 -54.18 -72.98 -10.21
N VAL A 117 -55.19 -73.59 -10.83
CA VAL A 117 -55.23 -73.76 -12.30
C VAL A 117 -56.30 -72.86 -12.92
N PHE A 118 -57.56 -73.01 -12.53
CA PHE A 118 -58.65 -72.33 -13.24
C PHE A 118 -58.82 -70.86 -12.87
N ALA A 119 -58.73 -70.49 -11.60
CA ALA A 119 -58.88 -69.10 -11.14
C ALA A 119 -57.77 -68.20 -11.69
N PRO A 120 -56.47 -68.55 -11.69
CA PRO A 120 -55.44 -67.72 -12.32
C PRO A 120 -55.64 -67.61 -13.83
N VAL A 121 -55.95 -68.71 -14.53
CA VAL A 121 -56.13 -68.70 -16.00
C VAL A 121 -57.37 -67.91 -16.41
N LEU A 122 -58.47 -68.00 -15.66
CA LEU A 122 -59.73 -67.36 -16.03
C LEU A 122 -59.86 -65.93 -15.48
N LEU A 123 -59.22 -65.60 -14.34
CA LEU A 123 -59.33 -64.29 -13.69
C LEU A 123 -58.11 -63.39 -13.94
N LYS A 124 -56.90 -63.93 -14.05
CA LYS A 124 -55.66 -63.13 -14.17
C LYS A 124 -55.13 -63.01 -15.59
N ASP A 125 -55.40 -63.96 -16.48
CA ASP A 125 -55.01 -63.86 -17.89
C ASP A 125 -55.86 -62.79 -18.60
N GLU A 126 -55.22 -61.77 -19.19
CA GLU A 126 -55.89 -60.65 -19.85
C GLU A 126 -56.82 -61.09 -21.00
N LYS A 127 -56.51 -62.22 -21.64
CA LYS A 127 -57.30 -62.70 -22.78
C LYS A 127 -58.60 -63.37 -22.33
N TRP A 128 -58.53 -64.22 -21.31
CA TRP A 128 -59.69 -64.97 -20.83
C TRP A 128 -60.53 -64.20 -19.83
N SER A 129 -59.92 -63.35 -18.99
CA SER A 129 -60.65 -62.46 -18.08
C SER A 129 -61.59 -61.49 -18.80
N LYS A 130 -61.23 -61.01 -20.00
CA LYS A 130 -62.11 -60.16 -20.84
C LYS A 130 -63.26 -60.94 -21.48
N ALA A 131 -63.07 -62.23 -21.74
CA ALA A 131 -64.08 -63.11 -22.34
C ALA A 131 -65.01 -63.76 -21.29
N PHE A 132 -64.59 -63.79 -20.02
CA PHE A 132 -65.33 -64.39 -18.92
C PHE A 132 -66.25 -63.34 -18.27
N ASP A 133 -67.57 -63.59 -18.26
CA ASP A 133 -68.58 -62.69 -17.66
C ASP A 133 -68.21 -62.34 -16.20
N PRO A 134 -68.24 -61.05 -15.79
CA PRO A 134 -68.08 -60.63 -14.39
C PRO A 134 -68.92 -61.41 -13.38
N LYS A 135 -70.13 -61.87 -13.75
CA LYS A 135 -70.95 -62.74 -12.88
C LYS A 135 -70.31 -64.11 -12.66
N LEU A 136 -69.74 -64.70 -13.71
CA LEU A 136 -69.02 -65.97 -13.62
C LEU A 136 -67.69 -65.82 -12.88
N GLN A 137 -67.01 -64.68 -13.02
CA GLN A 137 -65.83 -64.36 -12.22
C GLN A 137 -66.18 -64.30 -10.73
N LYS A 138 -67.27 -63.58 -10.40
CA LYS A 138 -67.79 -63.51 -9.02
C LYS A 138 -68.19 -64.88 -8.49
N LEU A 139 -68.90 -65.69 -9.28
CA LEU A 139 -69.27 -67.06 -8.90
C LEU A 139 -68.06 -67.97 -8.72
N LEU A 140 -67.01 -67.82 -9.52
CA LEU A 140 -65.77 -68.57 -9.37
C LEU A 140 -65.03 -68.17 -8.08
N SER A 141 -64.98 -66.87 -7.76
CA SER A 141 -64.44 -66.39 -6.49
C SER A 141 -65.29 -66.80 -5.28
N GLU A 142 -66.62 -66.81 -5.42
CA GLU A 142 -67.54 -67.32 -4.39
C GLU A 142 -67.42 -68.83 -4.22
N LEU A 143 -67.21 -69.58 -5.29
CA LEU A 143 -66.95 -71.02 -5.27
C LEU A 143 -65.61 -71.32 -4.61
N GLU A 144 -64.54 -70.60 -4.97
CA GLU A 144 -63.24 -70.71 -4.32
C GLU A 144 -63.36 -70.41 -2.82
N ALA A 145 -64.01 -69.31 -2.46
CA ALA A 145 -64.24 -68.93 -1.06
C ALA A 145 -65.09 -69.98 -0.32
N GLY A 146 -66.16 -70.48 -0.94
CA GLY A 146 -67.03 -71.51 -0.38
C GLY A 146 -66.31 -72.84 -0.17
N LEU A 147 -65.47 -73.27 -1.13
CA LEU A 147 -64.63 -74.46 -1.01
C LEU A 147 -63.54 -74.27 0.05
N SER A 148 -62.96 -73.07 0.16
CA SER A 148 -62.00 -72.68 1.20
C SER A 148 -62.62 -72.80 2.61
N THR A 149 -63.82 -72.27 2.79
CA THR A 149 -64.59 -72.38 4.03
C THR A 149 -65.01 -73.83 4.31
N ALA A 150 -65.36 -74.62 3.29
CA ALA A 150 -65.69 -76.03 3.45
C ALA A 150 -64.48 -76.89 3.85
N LEU A 151 -63.26 -76.54 3.42
CA LEU A 151 -62.04 -77.21 3.86
C LEU A 151 -61.63 -76.85 5.29
N ARG A 152 -61.86 -75.59 5.71
CA ARG A 152 -61.61 -75.13 7.08
C ARG A 152 -62.66 -75.61 8.09
N ARG A 153 -63.78 -76.18 7.63
CA ARG A 153 -64.82 -76.79 8.47
C ARG A 153 -64.73 -78.31 8.41
N PRO A 154 -64.81 -79.04 9.54
CA PRO A 154 -65.19 -80.44 9.48
C PRO A 154 -66.68 -80.56 9.08
N ASP A 155 -66.98 -81.54 8.23
CA ASP A 155 -68.28 -81.79 7.62
C ASP A 155 -69.40 -81.94 8.69
N PRO A 156 -70.49 -81.14 8.65
CA PRO A 156 -71.60 -81.26 9.59
C PRO A 156 -72.49 -82.50 9.35
N SER A 157 -72.27 -83.28 8.28
CA SER A 157 -73.09 -84.45 7.95
C SER A 157 -72.67 -85.75 8.66
N TYR A 158 -71.51 -85.79 9.35
CA TYR A 158 -71.08 -86.93 10.17
C TYR A 158 -71.48 -86.73 11.64
N THR A 159 -72.72 -87.08 11.99
CA THR A 159 -73.17 -87.17 13.38
C THR A 159 -72.46 -88.32 14.11
N GLY A 160 -71.30 -88.06 14.71
CA GLY A 160 -70.63 -89.04 15.57
C GLY A 160 -69.21 -88.73 16.04
N ALA A 161 -68.42 -87.92 15.31
CA ALA A 161 -67.08 -87.54 15.74
C ALA A 161 -67.09 -86.15 16.39
N LYS A 162 -66.54 -86.03 17.61
CA LYS A 162 -66.40 -84.76 18.34
C LYS A 162 -65.66 -83.75 17.45
N PHE A 163 -66.15 -82.50 17.40
CA PHE A 163 -65.41 -81.36 16.86
C PHE A 163 -64.02 -81.33 17.50
N ASN A 164 -62.97 -81.49 16.69
CA ASN A 164 -61.59 -81.49 17.17
C ASN A 164 -60.91 -80.20 16.73
N GLU A 165 -60.71 -79.26 17.65
CA GLU A 165 -59.99 -77.99 17.39
C GLU A 165 -58.53 -78.22 16.92
N ASP A 166 -58.00 -79.44 17.12
CA ASP A 166 -56.67 -79.88 16.68
C ASP A 166 -56.56 -80.17 15.17
N ASP A 167 -57.66 -80.21 14.41
CA ASP A 167 -57.58 -80.45 12.95
C ASP A 167 -57.17 -79.18 12.18
N VAL A 168 -55.87 -79.04 11.97
CA VAL A 168 -55.22 -77.88 11.33
C VAL A 168 -54.87 -78.09 9.84
N ARG A 169 -55.32 -79.19 9.22
CA ARG A 169 -54.91 -79.58 7.85
C ARG A 169 -55.23 -78.56 6.77
N ALA A 170 -56.25 -77.74 6.99
CA ALA A 170 -56.68 -76.69 6.06
C ALA A 170 -56.03 -75.31 6.34
N ILE A 171 -55.18 -75.21 7.36
CA ILE A 171 -54.54 -73.96 7.79
C ILE A 171 -53.10 -73.96 7.32
N LEU A 172 -52.86 -73.34 6.17
CA LEU A 172 -51.56 -73.37 5.50
C LEU A 172 -50.84 -72.01 5.57
N THR A 173 -51.57 -70.93 5.89
CA THR A 173 -51.03 -69.58 6.12
C THR A 173 -51.62 -68.94 7.39
N PRO A 174 -50.96 -67.93 7.96
CA PRO A 174 -51.52 -67.19 9.11
C PRO A 174 -52.88 -66.57 8.81
N THR A 175 -53.08 -66.13 7.56
CA THR A 175 -54.37 -65.61 7.09
C THR A 175 -55.49 -66.66 7.14
N ASP A 176 -55.18 -67.95 6.94
CA ASP A 176 -56.16 -69.03 7.10
C ASP A 176 -56.59 -69.19 8.57
N GLU A 177 -55.65 -69.01 9.52
CA GLU A 177 -55.92 -69.04 10.96
C GLU A 177 -56.80 -67.85 11.39
N PHE A 178 -56.47 -66.64 10.94
CA PHE A 178 -57.26 -65.45 11.24
C PHE A 178 -58.68 -65.54 10.65
N GLN A 179 -58.81 -66.09 9.44
CA GLN A 179 -60.09 -66.35 8.82
C GLN A 179 -60.89 -67.42 9.58
N PHE A 180 -60.24 -68.48 10.08
CA PHE A 180 -60.89 -69.48 10.91
C PHE A 180 -61.55 -68.85 12.15
N TRP A 181 -60.83 -68.05 12.94
CA TRP A 181 -61.41 -67.41 14.13
C TRP A 181 -62.51 -66.39 13.78
N ARG A 182 -62.36 -65.68 12.66
CA ARG A 182 -63.41 -64.80 12.12
C ARG A 182 -64.66 -65.58 11.72
N GLU A 183 -64.51 -66.74 11.08
CA GLU A 183 -65.62 -67.62 10.68
C GLU A 183 -66.30 -68.26 11.89
N CYS A 184 -65.52 -68.75 12.87
CA CYS A 184 -66.00 -69.29 14.15
C CYS A 184 -66.77 -68.25 14.98
N SER A 185 -66.31 -66.99 14.99
CA SER A 185 -67.03 -65.89 15.65
C SER A 185 -68.38 -65.55 15.01
N ARG A 186 -68.57 -65.88 13.73
CA ARG A 186 -69.81 -65.62 12.98
C ARG A 186 -70.80 -66.78 13.07
N HIS A 187 -70.33 -68.03 13.16
CA HIS A 187 -71.14 -69.25 13.01
C HIS A 187 -70.98 -70.30 14.13
N GLY A 188 -70.40 -69.96 15.28
CA GLY A 188 -70.05 -70.92 16.35
C GLY A 188 -71.18 -71.88 16.77
N SER A 189 -70.84 -73.18 16.90
CA SER A 189 -71.70 -74.24 17.45
C SER A 189 -71.43 -74.44 18.95
N LYS A 190 -72.21 -75.28 19.66
CA LYS A 190 -72.06 -75.60 21.10
C LYS A 190 -70.64 -76.03 21.54
N GLY A 191 -69.75 -76.41 20.61
CA GLY A 191 -68.37 -76.83 20.90
C GLY A 191 -67.29 -75.73 20.89
N CYS A 192 -67.56 -74.54 20.34
CA CYS A 192 -66.60 -73.42 20.33
C CYS A 192 -67.37 -72.12 20.64
N SER A 193 -67.19 -71.55 21.84
CA SER A 193 -67.95 -70.36 22.27
C SER A 193 -67.73 -69.20 21.30
N LYS A 194 -68.83 -68.59 20.86
CA LYS A 194 -68.81 -67.43 19.97
C LYS A 194 -68.01 -66.26 20.57
N GLU A 195 -68.06 -66.11 21.88
CA GLU A 195 -67.35 -65.07 22.65
C GLU A 195 -65.84 -65.34 22.68
N ARG A 196 -65.42 -66.59 22.91
CA ARG A 196 -64.01 -67.03 22.81
C ARG A 196 -63.44 -66.80 21.41
N ALA A 197 -64.21 -67.14 20.37
CA ALA A 197 -63.78 -66.93 19.00
C ALA A 197 -63.73 -65.45 18.60
N SER A 198 -64.62 -64.59 19.13
CA SER A 198 -64.52 -63.14 18.94
C SER A 198 -63.30 -62.55 19.65
N TYR A 199 -63.00 -63.03 20.86
CA TYR A 199 -61.84 -62.56 21.62
C TYR A 199 -60.52 -62.87 20.89
N PHE A 200 -60.34 -64.11 20.43
CA PHE A 200 -59.14 -64.46 19.65
C PHE A 200 -59.08 -63.71 18.30
N ARG A 201 -60.21 -63.49 17.63
CA ARG A 201 -60.25 -62.66 16.42
C ARG A 201 -59.77 -61.24 16.70
N ASP A 202 -60.20 -60.64 17.80
CA ASP A 202 -59.86 -59.26 18.16
C ASP A 202 -58.38 -59.15 18.53
N LEU A 203 -57.83 -60.13 19.27
CA LEU A 203 -56.38 -60.21 19.52
C LEU A 203 -55.56 -60.33 18.23
N PHE A 204 -56.01 -61.12 17.25
CA PHE A 204 -55.32 -61.26 15.97
C PHE A 204 -55.55 -60.10 15.00
N GLU A 205 -56.50 -59.19 15.27
CA GLU A 205 -56.86 -58.13 14.33
C GLU A 205 -55.71 -57.15 14.07
N ASP A 206 -54.90 -56.90 15.10
CA ASP A 206 -53.75 -56.00 15.05
C ASP A 206 -52.71 -56.46 14.01
N ILE A 207 -52.43 -57.76 13.94
CA ILE A 207 -51.47 -58.32 12.98
C ILE A 207 -52.12 -58.76 11.67
N ALA A 208 -53.43 -59.03 11.65
CA ALA A 208 -54.10 -59.62 10.49
C ALA A 208 -53.98 -58.74 9.24
N LYS A 209 -54.08 -57.40 9.39
CA LYS A 209 -53.97 -56.45 8.27
C LYS A 209 -52.62 -56.53 7.56
N ASP A 210 -51.55 -56.68 8.34
CA ASP A 210 -50.19 -56.73 7.84
C ASP A 210 -49.89 -58.06 7.14
N TYR A 211 -50.38 -59.18 7.69
CA TYR A 211 -50.25 -60.49 7.03
C TYR A 211 -51.12 -60.63 5.77
N TYR A 212 -52.27 -59.96 5.67
CA TYR A 212 -53.05 -59.91 4.41
C TYR A 212 -52.31 -59.15 3.31
N ASN A 213 -51.53 -58.12 3.67
CA ASN A 213 -50.78 -57.27 2.75
C ASN A 213 -49.27 -57.48 2.84
N LEU A 214 -48.84 -58.68 3.27
CA LEU A 214 -47.44 -58.97 3.57
C LEU A 214 -46.53 -58.67 2.38
N ASP A 215 -46.97 -58.97 1.15
CA ASP A 215 -46.19 -58.71 -0.06
C ASP A 215 -45.95 -57.20 -0.34
N THR A 216 -46.71 -56.27 0.25
CA THR A 216 -46.52 -54.82 0.09
C THR A 216 -45.51 -54.22 1.07
N LEU A 217 -45.26 -54.89 2.20
CA LEU A 217 -44.36 -54.40 3.24
C LEU A 217 -42.90 -54.45 2.80
N SER A 218 -42.10 -53.54 3.34
CA SER A 218 -40.65 -53.58 3.24
C SER A 218 -40.06 -54.59 4.25
N LEU A 219 -38.78 -54.98 4.04
CA LEU A 219 -38.10 -55.86 5.00
C LEU A 219 -37.93 -55.19 6.37
N PHE A 220 -37.83 -53.85 6.44
CA PHE A 220 -37.69 -53.15 7.72
C PHE A 220 -39.01 -53.08 8.50
N GLU A 221 -40.14 -52.81 7.83
CA GLU A 221 -41.46 -52.85 8.46
C GLU A 221 -41.81 -54.26 8.96
N ALA A 222 -41.32 -55.30 8.28
CA ALA A 222 -41.51 -56.67 8.71
C ALA A 222 -40.73 -57.02 10.00
N VAL A 223 -39.66 -56.31 10.35
CA VAL A 223 -38.96 -56.46 11.65
C VAL A 223 -39.89 -56.03 12.79
N ASP A 224 -40.56 -54.87 12.65
CA ASP A 224 -41.52 -54.40 13.64
C ASP A 224 -42.75 -55.32 13.73
N LEU A 225 -43.18 -55.88 12.59
CA LEU A 225 -44.24 -56.89 12.55
C LEU A 225 -43.87 -58.15 13.34
N VAL A 226 -42.60 -58.56 13.37
CA VAL A 226 -42.16 -59.75 14.14
C VAL A 226 -42.34 -59.54 15.64
N GLU A 227 -41.95 -58.38 16.19
CA GLU A 227 -42.17 -58.06 17.61
C GLU A 227 -43.67 -57.95 17.93
N THR A 228 -44.44 -57.28 17.09
CA THR A 228 -45.90 -57.17 17.25
C THR A 228 -46.57 -58.56 17.20
N THR A 229 -46.10 -59.44 16.30
CA THR A 229 -46.58 -60.83 16.20
C THR A 229 -46.24 -61.63 17.44
N LYS A 230 -45.03 -61.48 17.99
CA LYS A 230 -44.60 -62.12 19.23
C LYS A 230 -45.49 -61.71 20.41
N ASP A 231 -45.74 -60.41 20.58
CA ASP A 231 -46.60 -59.90 21.66
C ASP A 231 -48.05 -60.37 21.50
N THR A 232 -48.56 -60.41 20.26
CA THR A 232 -49.91 -60.90 19.96
C THR A 232 -50.06 -62.40 20.27
N VAL A 233 -49.11 -63.21 19.83
CA VAL A 233 -49.10 -64.65 20.07
C VAL A 233 -48.97 -64.97 21.56
N ASP A 234 -48.17 -64.20 22.29
CA ASP A 234 -48.06 -64.27 23.73
C ASP A 234 -49.37 -63.90 24.45
N GLY A 235 -50.01 -62.81 24.03
CA GLY A 235 -51.33 -62.40 24.51
C GLY A 235 -52.39 -63.48 24.32
N VAL A 236 -52.38 -64.16 23.16
CA VAL A 236 -53.29 -65.29 22.87
C VAL A 236 -53.03 -66.49 23.77
N TRP A 237 -51.76 -66.79 24.10
CA TRP A 237 -51.42 -67.94 24.93
C TRP A 237 -51.69 -67.73 26.43
N ARG A 238 -51.37 -66.54 26.95
CA ARG A 238 -51.46 -66.19 28.39
C ARG A 238 -52.81 -65.61 28.82
N GLN A 239 -53.79 -65.54 27.92
CA GLN A 239 -55.14 -65.09 28.26
C GLN A 239 -55.81 -66.02 29.29
N THR A 240 -56.56 -65.43 30.21
CA THR A 240 -57.27 -66.13 31.29
C THR A 240 -58.79 -65.98 31.22
N GLU A 241 -59.31 -65.23 30.23
CA GLU A 241 -60.72 -64.88 30.12
C GLU A 241 -61.57 -66.01 29.51
N HIS A 242 -60.97 -66.87 28.69
CA HIS A 242 -61.64 -67.97 27.99
C HIS A 242 -60.82 -69.27 28.02
N ASP A 243 -61.42 -70.39 27.57
CA ASP A 243 -60.74 -71.68 27.48
C ASP A 243 -59.40 -71.56 26.72
N PRO A 244 -58.31 -72.15 27.22
CA PRO A 244 -56.98 -72.00 26.64
C PRO A 244 -56.89 -72.35 25.15
N TYR A 245 -55.92 -71.73 24.47
CA TYR A 245 -55.65 -72.00 23.06
C TYR A 245 -54.97 -73.37 22.89
N PRO A 246 -55.44 -74.28 22.02
CA PRO A 246 -54.86 -75.62 21.90
C PRO A 246 -53.37 -75.60 21.50
N GLN A 247 -52.54 -76.40 22.20
CA GLN A 247 -51.09 -76.43 21.98
C GLN A 247 -50.69 -76.91 20.57
N SER A 248 -51.36 -77.94 20.05
CA SER A 248 -51.23 -78.48 18.69
C SER A 248 -51.44 -77.39 17.62
N ARG A 249 -52.46 -76.55 17.84
CA ARG A 249 -52.84 -75.44 16.97
C ARG A 249 -51.88 -74.27 17.10
N MET A 250 -51.40 -73.98 18.30
CA MET A 250 -50.36 -72.95 18.52
C MET A 250 -49.06 -73.35 17.82
N HIS A 251 -48.67 -74.62 17.91
CA HIS A 251 -47.51 -75.14 17.17
C HIS A 251 -47.68 -74.92 15.66
N ASN A 252 -48.84 -75.30 15.08
CA ASN A 252 -49.10 -75.05 13.67
C ASN A 252 -49.10 -73.56 13.32
N LEU A 253 -49.62 -72.69 14.20
CA LEU A 253 -49.61 -71.24 14.02
C LEU A 253 -48.18 -70.68 13.95
N LEU A 254 -47.30 -71.09 14.88
CA LEU A 254 -45.89 -70.71 14.89
C LEU A 254 -45.17 -71.20 13.62
N ASP A 255 -45.49 -72.41 13.14
CA ASP A 255 -44.98 -72.98 11.88
C ASP A 255 -45.43 -72.16 10.66
N VAL A 256 -46.74 -71.89 10.51
CA VAL A 256 -47.25 -71.16 9.33
C VAL A 256 -46.81 -69.69 9.32
N ILE A 257 -46.66 -69.06 10.48
CA ILE A 257 -46.09 -67.71 10.59
C ILE A 257 -44.63 -67.74 10.14
N GLY A 258 -43.80 -68.62 10.71
CA GLY A 258 -42.39 -68.76 10.30
C GLY A 258 -42.24 -69.09 8.81
N GLY A 259 -43.09 -69.97 8.27
CA GLY A 259 -43.11 -70.29 6.86
C GLY A 259 -43.58 -69.14 5.97
N SER A 260 -44.47 -68.26 6.45
CA SER A 260 -44.93 -67.07 5.71
C SER A 260 -43.87 -65.96 5.69
N LEU A 261 -43.24 -65.68 6.83
CA LEU A 261 -42.14 -64.72 6.97
C LEU A 261 -40.93 -65.18 6.13
N GLY A 262 -40.58 -66.47 6.19
CA GLY A 262 -39.52 -67.02 5.36
C GLY A 262 -39.79 -66.85 3.85
N ARG A 263 -41.00 -67.17 3.38
CA ARG A 263 -41.39 -66.96 1.96
C ARG A 263 -41.39 -65.48 1.58
N PHE A 264 -41.81 -64.60 2.48
CA PHE A 264 -41.79 -63.15 2.27
C PHE A 264 -40.35 -62.65 2.10
N VAL A 265 -39.45 -62.99 3.01
CA VAL A 265 -38.01 -62.68 2.91
C VAL A 265 -37.45 -63.20 1.60
N GLN A 266 -37.81 -64.43 1.22
CA GLN A 266 -37.35 -65.01 -0.03
C GLN A 266 -37.81 -64.22 -1.27
N ARG A 267 -39.08 -63.83 -1.34
CA ARG A 267 -39.61 -63.05 -2.48
C ARG A 267 -38.98 -61.67 -2.58
N LYS A 268 -38.82 -60.98 -1.45
CA LYS A 268 -38.23 -59.63 -1.42
C LYS A 268 -36.76 -59.64 -1.82
N LEU A 269 -35.99 -60.62 -1.35
CA LEU A 269 -34.58 -60.77 -1.73
C LEU A 269 -34.39 -61.30 -3.15
N ALA A 270 -35.31 -62.12 -3.67
CA ALA A 270 -35.26 -62.60 -5.05
C ALA A 270 -35.47 -61.49 -6.11
N ALA A 271 -36.02 -60.34 -5.72
CA ALA A 271 -36.12 -59.16 -6.59
C ALA A 271 -34.76 -58.45 -6.80
N LEU A 272 -33.74 -58.79 -6.01
CA LEU A 272 -32.38 -58.24 -6.08
C LEU A 272 -31.42 -59.25 -6.71
N ASN A 273 -30.49 -58.76 -7.53
CA ASN A 273 -29.36 -59.57 -8.00
C ASN A 273 -28.29 -59.57 -6.92
N LEU A 274 -28.39 -60.51 -5.99
CA LEU A 274 -27.55 -60.55 -4.79
C LEU A 274 -26.05 -60.59 -5.07
N TRP A 275 -25.57 -60.94 -6.28
CA TRP A 275 -24.15 -60.99 -6.67
C TRP A 275 -23.64 -59.84 -7.53
N GLU A 276 -24.52 -59.07 -8.19
CA GLU A 276 -24.12 -57.99 -9.11
C GLU A 276 -24.54 -56.60 -8.62
N ASP A 277 -25.67 -56.51 -7.91
CA ASP A 277 -26.19 -55.23 -7.42
C ASP A 277 -25.25 -54.60 -6.39
N THR A 278 -25.43 -53.29 -6.17
CA THR A 278 -24.62 -52.48 -5.25
C THR A 278 -24.58 -53.09 -3.84
N PHE A 279 -23.36 -53.27 -3.30
CA PHE A 279 -23.15 -53.97 -2.03
C PHE A 279 -23.94 -53.37 -0.87
N HIS A 280 -24.07 -52.04 -0.80
CA HIS A 280 -24.80 -51.39 0.27
C HIS A 280 -26.28 -51.80 0.32
N SER A 281 -26.96 -51.75 -0.83
CA SER A 281 -28.37 -52.15 -0.92
C SER A 281 -28.56 -53.64 -0.64
N VAL A 282 -27.67 -54.48 -1.18
CA VAL A 282 -27.71 -55.93 -0.93
C VAL A 282 -27.49 -56.23 0.56
N LYS A 283 -26.50 -55.58 1.18
CA LYS A 283 -26.16 -55.76 2.60
C LYS A 283 -27.34 -55.41 3.50
N GLU A 284 -27.94 -54.23 3.33
CA GLU A 284 -29.04 -53.76 4.18
C GLU A 284 -30.27 -54.67 4.10
N ASN A 285 -30.65 -55.06 2.89
CA ASN A 285 -31.79 -55.95 2.69
C ASN A 285 -31.53 -57.37 3.21
N ILE A 286 -30.35 -57.94 2.98
CA ILE A 286 -30.00 -59.26 3.54
C ILE A 286 -29.96 -59.19 5.09
N GLN A 287 -29.40 -58.14 5.68
CA GLN A 287 -29.36 -57.96 7.13
C GLN A 287 -30.77 -57.86 7.72
N ALA A 288 -31.68 -57.10 7.11
CA ALA A 288 -33.08 -57.06 7.53
C ALA A 288 -33.74 -58.44 7.41
N GLY A 289 -33.47 -59.18 6.33
CA GLY A 289 -33.95 -60.56 6.15
C GLY A 289 -33.44 -61.54 7.21
N ILE A 290 -32.16 -61.46 7.56
CA ILE A 290 -31.55 -62.25 8.65
C ILE A 290 -32.20 -61.87 9.98
N LEU A 291 -32.36 -60.58 10.27
CA LEU A 291 -32.94 -60.09 11.51
C LEU A 291 -34.37 -60.60 11.72
N ILE A 292 -35.22 -60.57 10.68
CA ILE A 292 -36.57 -61.18 10.73
C ILE A 292 -36.49 -62.66 11.11
N CYS A 293 -35.57 -63.41 10.49
CA CYS A 293 -35.41 -64.84 10.76
C CYS A 293 -34.95 -65.08 12.20
N GLU A 294 -33.93 -64.36 12.66
CA GLU A 294 -33.34 -64.52 13.99
C GLU A 294 -34.27 -64.06 15.11
N GLN A 295 -34.96 -62.93 14.93
CA GLN A 295 -35.93 -62.43 15.91
C GLN A 295 -37.12 -63.38 16.04
N TRP A 296 -37.66 -63.91 14.93
CA TRP A 296 -38.77 -64.85 15.03
C TRP A 296 -38.36 -66.18 15.68
N VAL A 297 -37.16 -66.68 15.37
CA VAL A 297 -36.58 -67.84 16.06
C VAL A 297 -36.46 -67.54 17.56
N SER A 298 -35.80 -66.44 17.93
CA SER A 298 -35.60 -66.03 19.32
C SER A 298 -36.91 -65.81 20.07
N ALA A 299 -37.92 -65.25 19.40
CA ALA A 299 -39.26 -65.06 19.94
C ALA A 299 -39.92 -66.41 20.25
N CYS A 300 -39.94 -67.35 19.30
CA CYS A 300 -40.48 -68.70 19.50
C CYS A 300 -39.79 -69.42 20.67
N GLU A 301 -38.47 -69.28 20.71
CA GLU A 301 -37.60 -69.85 21.73
C GLU A 301 -37.84 -69.28 23.13
N TYR A 302 -38.00 -67.96 23.23
CA TYR A 302 -38.28 -67.22 24.46
C TYR A 302 -39.70 -67.51 24.97
N LEU A 303 -40.69 -67.45 24.09
CA LEU A 303 -42.09 -67.71 24.41
C LEU A 303 -42.27 -69.14 24.94
N THR A 304 -41.84 -70.15 24.17
CA THR A 304 -42.05 -71.55 24.55
C THR A 304 -41.10 -72.04 25.64
N GLY A 305 -39.90 -71.47 25.76
CA GLY A 305 -38.88 -71.92 26.72
C GLY A 305 -38.81 -71.16 28.03
N GLN A 306 -39.08 -69.84 28.04
CA GLN A 306 -38.92 -69.01 29.24
C GLN A 306 -40.24 -68.47 29.79
N LEU A 307 -41.18 -68.06 28.93
CA LEU A 307 -42.43 -67.44 29.39
C LEU A 307 -43.55 -68.45 29.63
N TRP A 308 -43.78 -69.37 28.70
CA TRP A 308 -44.94 -70.28 28.74
C TRP A 308 -44.70 -71.56 29.53
N GLN A 309 -43.43 -71.98 29.72
CA GLN A 309 -43.10 -73.12 30.59
C GLN A 309 -43.41 -72.88 32.08
N PRO A 310 -43.02 -71.74 32.70
CA PRO A 310 -43.34 -71.45 34.10
C PRO A 310 -44.77 -70.93 34.32
N TYR A 311 -45.55 -70.70 33.25
CA TYR A 311 -46.91 -70.19 33.35
C TYR A 311 -47.89 -71.27 33.86
N THR A 312 -48.29 -71.15 35.12
CA THR A 312 -49.01 -72.21 35.87
C THR A 312 -50.41 -72.51 35.36
N VAL A 313 -51.09 -71.55 34.72
CA VAL A 313 -52.47 -71.70 34.26
C VAL A 313 -52.56 -72.49 32.96
N HIS A 314 -51.61 -72.32 32.05
CA HIS A 314 -51.55 -73.00 30.76
C HIS A 314 -50.09 -73.26 30.33
N PRO A 315 -49.44 -74.29 30.92
CA PRO A 315 -48.02 -74.54 30.69
C PRO A 315 -47.77 -75.18 29.32
N TRP A 316 -46.67 -74.78 28.68
CA TRP A 316 -46.17 -75.46 27.48
C TRP A 316 -45.55 -76.81 27.86
N LYS A 317 -46.11 -77.92 27.38
CA LYS A 317 -45.75 -79.28 27.81
C LYS A 317 -44.61 -79.95 27.03
N ASN A 318 -44.26 -79.41 25.85
CA ASN A 318 -43.24 -80.01 24.98
C ASN A 318 -41.87 -79.34 25.18
N GLU A 319 -40.84 -79.89 24.56
CA GLU A 319 -39.56 -79.18 24.40
C GLU A 319 -39.76 -77.83 23.69
N LYS A 320 -38.78 -76.94 23.88
CA LYS A 320 -38.71 -75.62 23.26
C LYS A 320 -38.93 -75.75 21.74
N TYR A 321 -39.86 -74.99 21.20
CA TYR A 321 -40.15 -75.02 19.77
C TYR A 321 -39.10 -74.22 18.99
N PHE A 322 -38.55 -74.81 17.93
CA PHE A 322 -37.53 -74.22 17.07
C PHE A 322 -37.97 -74.26 15.60
N PRO A 323 -38.23 -73.11 14.95
CA PRO A 323 -38.66 -73.09 13.56
C PRO A 323 -37.47 -73.34 12.62
N GLU A 324 -37.25 -74.61 12.28
CA GLU A 324 -36.03 -75.06 11.58
C GLU A 324 -35.87 -74.45 10.17
N SER A 325 -36.96 -74.27 9.42
CA SER A 325 -36.92 -73.78 8.04
C SER A 325 -36.47 -72.32 7.94
N ILE A 326 -36.99 -71.44 8.80
CA ILE A 326 -36.62 -70.02 8.80
C ILE A 326 -35.22 -69.81 9.41
N ALA A 327 -34.84 -70.62 10.40
CA ALA A 327 -33.48 -70.60 10.94
C ALA A 327 -32.43 -70.99 9.90
N LYS A 328 -32.68 -72.05 9.12
CA LYS A 328 -31.80 -72.48 8.02
C LYS A 328 -31.74 -71.47 6.89
N LEU A 329 -32.85 -70.80 6.57
CA LEU A 329 -32.87 -69.67 5.63
C LEU A 329 -32.01 -68.51 6.14
N GLY A 330 -32.18 -68.10 7.41
CA GLY A 330 -31.37 -67.06 8.03
C GLY A 330 -29.87 -67.38 7.96
N LYS A 331 -29.49 -68.62 8.28
CA LYS A 331 -28.10 -69.09 8.15
C LYS A 331 -27.59 -69.02 6.71
N ARG A 332 -28.41 -69.43 5.73
CA ARG A 332 -28.04 -69.32 4.31
C ARG A 332 -27.81 -67.88 3.88
N LEU A 333 -28.67 -66.96 4.33
CA LEU A 333 -28.53 -65.53 4.06
C LEU A 333 -27.29 -64.93 4.72
N ASP A 334 -26.94 -65.38 5.93
CA ASP A 334 -25.69 -64.99 6.60
C ASP A 334 -24.46 -65.46 5.82
N GLU A 335 -24.45 -66.68 5.28
CA GLU A 335 -23.39 -67.16 4.38
C GLU A 335 -23.26 -66.29 3.12
N VAL A 336 -24.38 -65.93 2.48
CA VAL A 336 -24.39 -65.01 1.31
C VAL A 336 -23.81 -63.64 1.69
N LEU A 337 -24.23 -63.10 2.83
CA LEU A 337 -23.74 -61.83 3.33
C LEU A 337 -22.24 -61.87 3.62
N ALA A 338 -21.76 -62.96 4.22
CA ALA A 338 -20.34 -63.16 4.51
C ALA A 338 -19.51 -63.22 3.23
N VAL A 339 -19.95 -63.98 2.22
CA VAL A 339 -19.31 -64.08 0.91
C VAL A 339 -19.23 -62.70 0.24
N ARG A 340 -20.34 -61.95 0.20
CA ARG A 340 -20.38 -60.60 -0.40
C ARG A 340 -19.55 -59.57 0.36
N THR A 341 -19.62 -59.59 1.69
CA THR A 341 -18.85 -58.67 2.54
C THR A 341 -17.36 -58.90 2.36
N LEU A 342 -16.93 -60.16 2.30
CA LEU A 342 -15.54 -60.51 2.04
C LEU A 342 -15.07 -59.98 0.68
N HIS A 343 -15.85 -60.21 -0.39
CA HIS A 343 -15.50 -59.74 -1.73
C HIS A 343 -15.39 -58.20 -1.80
N GLU A 344 -16.35 -57.47 -1.22
CA GLU A 344 -16.31 -56.00 -1.18
C GLU A 344 -15.07 -55.50 -0.44
N LYS A 345 -14.77 -56.10 0.72
CA LYS A 345 -13.58 -55.75 1.51
C LYS A 345 -12.29 -56.09 0.77
N LEU A 346 -12.22 -57.21 0.06
CA LEU A 346 -11.06 -57.57 -0.75
C LEU A 346 -10.82 -56.57 -1.88
N THR A 347 -11.89 -56.16 -2.57
CA THR A 347 -11.84 -55.15 -3.62
C THR A 347 -11.39 -53.79 -3.07
N PHE A 348 -11.86 -53.39 -1.88
CA PHE A 348 -11.42 -52.15 -1.24
C PHE A 348 -9.91 -52.15 -0.87
N PHE A 349 -9.38 -53.28 -0.39
CA PHE A 349 -8.01 -53.36 0.12
C PHE A 349 -6.94 -53.65 -0.93
N LEU A 350 -7.31 -54.22 -2.08
CA LEU A 350 -6.40 -54.59 -3.15
C LEU A 350 -6.41 -53.52 -4.25
N PRO A 351 -5.26 -53.04 -4.77
CA PRO A 351 -5.21 -52.10 -5.89
C PRO A 351 -5.73 -52.75 -7.19
N ALA A 352 -6.26 -51.94 -8.11
CA ALA A 352 -6.88 -52.42 -9.36
C ALA A 352 -5.99 -53.38 -10.18
N GLY A 353 -4.68 -53.15 -10.22
CA GLY A 353 -3.74 -54.05 -10.92
C GLY A 353 -3.65 -55.46 -10.31
N GLU A 354 -3.74 -55.56 -8.97
CA GLU A 354 -3.74 -56.84 -8.27
C GLU A 354 -5.10 -57.54 -8.33
N GLN A 355 -6.20 -56.77 -8.31
CA GLN A 355 -7.56 -57.31 -8.48
C GLN A 355 -7.71 -58.06 -9.80
N ASN A 356 -7.18 -57.49 -10.89
CA ASN A 356 -7.20 -58.13 -12.22
C ASN A 356 -6.34 -59.39 -12.27
N SER A 357 -5.15 -59.38 -11.63
CA SER A 357 -4.27 -60.56 -11.57
C SER A 357 -4.85 -61.73 -10.79
N LEU A 358 -5.74 -61.44 -9.83
CA LEU A 358 -6.40 -62.42 -8.97
C LEU A 358 -7.79 -62.80 -9.50
N HIS A 359 -8.19 -62.28 -10.67
CA HIS A 359 -9.48 -62.53 -11.31
C HIS A 359 -10.69 -62.32 -10.38
N LEU A 360 -10.64 -61.27 -9.55
CA LEU A 360 -11.67 -61.02 -8.53
C LEU A 360 -13.07 -60.78 -9.13
N SER A 361 -13.17 -60.36 -10.40
CA SER A 361 -14.45 -60.18 -11.10
C SER A 361 -15.21 -61.48 -11.37
N HIS A 362 -14.53 -62.63 -11.35
CA HIS A 362 -15.10 -63.95 -11.69
C HIS A 362 -15.33 -64.84 -10.46
N VAL A 363 -15.11 -64.33 -9.25
CA VAL A 363 -15.16 -65.17 -8.03
C VAL A 363 -16.55 -65.72 -7.73
N PHE A 364 -17.61 -65.09 -8.24
CA PHE A 364 -18.99 -65.54 -8.02
C PHE A 364 -19.48 -66.57 -9.06
N GLU A 365 -18.68 -66.91 -10.07
CA GLU A 365 -19.05 -67.93 -11.08
C GLU A 365 -19.49 -69.28 -10.48
N PRO A 366 -18.91 -69.80 -9.37
CA PRO A 366 -19.39 -71.02 -8.72
C PRO A 366 -20.87 -70.96 -8.30
N PHE A 367 -21.44 -69.76 -8.14
CA PHE A 367 -22.84 -69.54 -7.73
C PHE A 367 -23.79 -69.27 -8.90
N ALA A 368 -23.31 -69.12 -10.14
CA ALA A 368 -24.11 -68.66 -11.29
C ALA A 368 -25.32 -69.56 -11.64
N GLY A 369 -25.32 -70.82 -11.21
CA GLY A 369 -26.43 -71.76 -11.39
C GLY A 369 -27.28 -72.03 -10.14
N LEU A 370 -27.01 -71.37 -9.02
CA LEU A 370 -27.67 -71.60 -7.74
C LEU A 370 -28.46 -70.36 -7.32
N ASN A 371 -29.70 -70.55 -6.88
CA ASN A 371 -30.45 -69.46 -6.26
C ASN A 371 -30.08 -69.35 -4.77
N PRO A 372 -29.44 -68.25 -4.33
CA PRO A 372 -28.97 -68.09 -2.95
C PRO A 372 -30.09 -67.98 -1.92
N VAL A 373 -31.30 -67.61 -2.34
CA VAL A 373 -32.43 -67.30 -1.46
C VAL A 373 -33.32 -68.53 -1.21
N HIS A 374 -33.34 -69.48 -2.15
CA HIS A 374 -34.11 -70.71 -2.01
C HIS A 374 -33.33 -71.80 -1.26
N TYR A 375 -33.51 -71.85 0.05
CA TYR A 375 -33.03 -72.95 0.86
C TYR A 375 -33.88 -74.21 0.64
N ASN A 376 -33.22 -75.31 0.25
CA ASN A 376 -33.82 -76.65 0.23
C ASN A 376 -32.75 -77.66 0.72
N PRO A 377 -33.05 -78.53 1.69
CA PRO A 377 -32.12 -79.56 2.17
C PRO A 377 -31.49 -80.41 1.05
N TYR A 378 -32.22 -80.67 -0.05
CA TYR A 378 -31.73 -81.45 -1.19
C TYR A 378 -30.68 -80.72 -2.04
N THR A 379 -30.72 -79.37 -2.06
CA THR A 379 -29.76 -78.54 -2.82
C THR A 379 -28.62 -77.99 -1.95
N GLU A 380 -28.70 -78.19 -0.63
CA GLU A 380 -27.67 -77.82 0.35
C GLU A 380 -26.26 -78.35 0.02
N PRO A 381 -26.06 -79.62 -0.40
CA PRO A 381 -24.73 -80.13 -0.74
C PRO A 381 -24.10 -79.40 -1.94
N LEU A 382 -24.92 -79.03 -2.93
CA LEU A 382 -24.46 -78.27 -4.10
C LEU A 382 -24.01 -76.86 -3.69
N TRP A 383 -24.75 -76.22 -2.79
CA TRP A 383 -24.35 -74.93 -2.23
C TRP A 383 -23.05 -75.00 -1.45
N LYS A 384 -22.89 -75.98 -0.56
CA LYS A 384 -21.65 -76.16 0.21
C LYS A 384 -20.45 -76.42 -0.71
N ALA A 385 -20.64 -77.15 -1.80
CA ALA A 385 -19.61 -77.37 -2.81
C ALA A 385 -19.23 -76.04 -3.52
N ALA A 386 -20.21 -75.21 -3.89
CA ALA A 386 -19.97 -73.90 -4.48
C ALA A 386 -19.25 -72.94 -3.53
N VAL A 387 -19.65 -72.89 -2.25
CA VAL A 387 -18.94 -72.11 -1.22
C VAL A 387 -17.50 -72.60 -1.04
N SER A 388 -17.28 -73.91 -1.00
CA SER A 388 -15.94 -74.50 -0.91
C SER A 388 -15.07 -74.15 -2.13
N GLN A 389 -15.66 -74.11 -3.33
CA GLN A 389 -14.96 -73.70 -4.55
C GLN A 389 -14.63 -72.20 -4.53
N TYR A 390 -15.56 -71.35 -4.10
CA TYR A 390 -15.33 -69.92 -3.87
C TYR A 390 -14.18 -69.68 -2.89
N GLU A 391 -14.18 -70.35 -1.74
CA GLU A 391 -13.11 -70.23 -0.73
C GLU A 391 -11.73 -70.59 -1.30
N ARG A 392 -11.65 -71.62 -2.17
CA ARG A 392 -10.40 -71.99 -2.85
C ARG A 392 -9.93 -70.93 -3.84
N ILE A 393 -10.85 -70.35 -4.62
CA ILE A 393 -10.53 -69.30 -5.59
C ILE A 393 -10.01 -68.04 -4.88
N ILE A 394 -10.61 -67.68 -3.74
CA ILE A 394 -10.31 -66.43 -3.05
C ILE A 394 -9.16 -66.53 -2.04
N ALA A 395 -8.69 -67.74 -1.70
CA ALA A 395 -7.61 -67.97 -0.75
C ALA A 395 -6.30 -67.18 -1.04
N PRO A 396 -5.82 -67.06 -2.30
CA PRO A 396 -4.62 -66.26 -2.59
C PRO A 396 -4.82 -64.76 -2.30
N ALA A 397 -6.02 -64.24 -2.55
CA ALA A 397 -6.36 -62.85 -2.23
C ALA A 397 -6.41 -62.64 -0.71
N GLN A 398 -6.96 -63.61 0.04
CA GLN A 398 -6.98 -63.58 1.50
C GLN A 398 -5.57 -63.57 2.11
N GLN A 399 -4.64 -64.37 1.59
CA GLN A 399 -3.24 -64.39 2.04
C GLN A 399 -2.54 -63.04 1.83
N LYS A 400 -2.75 -62.42 0.65
CA LYS A 400 -2.21 -61.07 0.39
C LYS A 400 -2.77 -60.04 1.35
N ILE A 401 -4.09 -60.05 1.61
CA ILE A 401 -4.70 -59.15 2.59
C ILE A 401 -4.17 -59.41 3.99
N ALA A 402 -4.07 -60.67 4.41
CA ALA A 402 -3.50 -61.02 5.70
C ALA A 402 -2.09 -60.45 5.84
N SER A 403 -1.22 -60.56 4.83
CA SER A 403 0.13 -59.99 4.86
C SER A 403 0.16 -58.45 4.98
N ARG A 404 -0.81 -57.75 4.38
CA ARG A 404 -0.97 -56.30 4.50
C ARG A 404 -1.49 -55.90 5.87
N LEU A 405 -2.47 -56.65 6.40
CA LEU A 405 -2.99 -56.45 7.75
C LEU A 405 -1.89 -56.70 8.79
N LYS A 406 -1.04 -57.71 8.62
CA LYS A 406 0.15 -57.96 9.48
C LYS A 406 1.06 -56.74 9.54
N LYS A 407 1.44 -56.20 8.37
CA LYS A 407 2.27 -54.98 8.30
C LYS A 407 1.60 -53.80 9.00
N PHE A 408 0.33 -53.55 8.68
CA PHE A 408 -0.43 -52.44 9.24
C PHE A 408 -0.61 -52.55 10.77
N ILE A 409 -0.85 -53.76 11.28
CA ILE A 409 -0.96 -54.03 12.71
C ILE A 409 0.42 -53.88 13.39
N SER A 410 1.50 -54.37 12.77
CA SER A 410 2.86 -54.25 13.33
C SER A 410 3.34 -52.80 13.47
N GLU A 411 2.92 -51.90 12.57
CA GLU A 411 3.24 -50.47 12.65
C GLU A 411 2.55 -49.76 13.83
N ILE A 412 1.48 -50.37 14.37
CA ILE A 412 0.55 -49.76 15.33
C ILE A 412 0.53 -50.54 16.66
N GLN A 413 1.32 -51.60 16.76
CA GLN A 413 1.35 -52.52 17.90
C GLN A 413 1.68 -51.84 19.24
N ASP A 414 2.44 -50.75 19.21
CA ASP A 414 2.80 -49.95 20.40
C ASP A 414 1.63 -49.11 20.94
N SER A 415 0.53 -48.97 20.19
CA SER A 415 -0.66 -48.22 20.59
C SER A 415 -1.87 -49.15 20.76
N PRO A 416 -2.18 -49.60 21.99
CA PRO A 416 -3.22 -50.61 22.20
C PRO A 416 -4.63 -50.11 21.85
N GLN A 417 -4.88 -48.79 21.87
CA GLN A 417 -6.19 -48.21 21.47
C GLN A 417 -6.37 -48.22 19.95
N GLN A 418 -5.31 -47.88 19.22
CA GLN A 418 -5.33 -47.93 17.76
C GLN A 418 -5.38 -49.38 17.27
N LEU A 419 -4.67 -50.29 17.96
CA LEU A 419 -4.77 -51.72 17.75
C LEU A 419 -6.22 -52.20 17.85
N LEU A 420 -6.91 -51.89 18.96
CA LEU A 420 -8.30 -52.25 19.18
C LEU A 420 -9.25 -51.69 18.09
N GLN A 421 -9.06 -50.43 17.69
CA GLN A 421 -9.86 -49.82 16.61
C GLN A 421 -9.67 -50.52 15.27
N ILE A 422 -8.47 -50.97 14.93
CA ILE A 422 -8.19 -51.67 13.68
C ILE A 422 -8.87 -53.04 13.65
N PHE A 423 -8.77 -53.78 14.74
CA PHE A 423 -9.44 -55.06 14.89
C PHE A 423 -10.97 -54.91 14.87
N GLN A 424 -11.53 -53.85 15.47
CA GLN A 424 -12.96 -53.53 15.35
C GLN A 424 -13.36 -53.16 13.92
N LYS A 425 -12.61 -52.28 13.25
CA LYS A 425 -12.91 -51.80 11.89
C LYS A 425 -12.85 -52.91 10.85
N HIS A 426 -11.94 -53.86 11.04
CA HIS A 426 -11.70 -54.98 10.12
C HIS A 426 -12.16 -56.33 10.66
N LYS A 427 -13.05 -56.34 11.67
CA LYS A 427 -13.56 -57.54 12.32
C LYS A 427 -14.07 -58.61 11.35
N GLU A 428 -14.79 -58.19 10.30
CA GLU A 428 -15.39 -59.11 9.31
C GLU A 428 -14.34 -59.82 8.46
N LEU A 429 -13.18 -59.18 8.20
CA LEU A 429 -12.06 -59.82 7.51
C LEU A 429 -11.32 -60.77 8.44
N ILE A 430 -11.07 -60.34 9.67
CA ILE A 430 -10.26 -61.07 10.64
C ILE A 430 -10.98 -62.32 11.13
N LYS A 431 -12.31 -62.27 11.28
CA LYS A 431 -13.17 -63.42 11.62
C LYS A 431 -13.09 -64.55 10.57
N HIS A 432 -12.66 -64.25 9.34
CA HIS A 432 -12.58 -65.27 8.29
C HIS A 432 -11.46 -66.29 8.60
N PRO A 433 -11.73 -67.61 8.59
CA PRO A 433 -10.79 -68.63 9.08
C PRO A 433 -9.36 -68.56 8.51
N ASN A 434 -9.21 -68.35 7.20
CA ASN A 434 -7.88 -68.26 6.57
C ASN A 434 -7.09 -67.02 7.00
N ILE A 435 -7.74 -65.86 7.16
CA ILE A 435 -7.10 -64.62 7.62
C ILE A 435 -6.82 -64.71 9.13
N SER A 436 -7.76 -65.27 9.90
CA SER A 436 -7.64 -65.50 11.34
C SER A 436 -6.45 -66.40 11.69
N LYS A 437 -6.19 -67.43 10.88
CA LYS A 437 -5.04 -68.34 11.03
C LYS A 437 -3.72 -67.64 10.70
N GLU A 438 -3.72 -66.81 9.66
CA GLU A 438 -2.54 -66.03 9.30
C GLU A 438 -2.20 -65.02 10.42
N LEU A 439 -3.19 -64.33 10.97
CA LEU A 439 -3.04 -63.28 12.00
C LEU A 439 -2.95 -63.81 13.45
N LEU A 440 -2.49 -65.04 13.67
CA LEU A 440 -2.53 -65.68 14.99
C LEU A 440 -1.73 -64.87 16.04
N PHE A 441 -0.51 -64.44 15.71
CA PHE A 441 0.34 -63.68 16.62
C PHE A 441 -0.25 -62.30 16.97
N GLU A 442 -0.79 -61.60 15.98
CA GLU A 442 -1.43 -60.30 16.18
C GLU A 442 -2.72 -60.43 17.03
N ARG A 443 -3.46 -61.53 16.88
CA ARG A 443 -4.64 -61.85 17.70
C ARG A 443 -4.27 -62.18 19.15
N GLU A 444 -3.19 -62.91 19.38
CA GLU A 444 -2.64 -63.14 20.73
C GLU A 444 -2.18 -61.83 21.38
N THR A 445 -1.58 -60.93 20.60
CA THR A 445 -1.19 -59.59 21.06
C THR A 445 -2.42 -58.75 21.45
N LEU A 446 -3.48 -58.78 20.65
CA LEU A 446 -4.75 -58.13 21.01
C LEU A 446 -5.34 -58.71 22.30
N LEU A 447 -5.30 -60.03 22.47
CA LEU A 447 -5.80 -60.68 23.68
C LEU A 447 -5.04 -60.21 24.93
N ALA A 448 -3.71 -60.12 24.85
CA ALA A 448 -2.90 -59.59 25.94
C ALA A 448 -3.25 -58.14 26.25
N ALA A 449 -3.38 -57.29 25.23
CA ALA A 449 -3.77 -55.89 25.41
C ALA A 449 -5.18 -55.74 26.03
N LEU A 450 -6.14 -56.58 25.65
CA LEU A 450 -7.48 -56.59 26.25
C LEU A 450 -7.45 -57.04 27.72
N GLN A 451 -6.62 -58.03 28.05
CA GLN A 451 -6.40 -58.43 29.45
C GLN A 451 -5.81 -57.30 30.28
N ASP A 452 -4.83 -56.57 29.75
CA ASP A 452 -4.23 -55.43 30.44
C ASP A 452 -5.23 -54.28 30.59
N TYR A 453 -6.07 -54.00 29.58
CA TYR A 453 -7.12 -52.99 29.70
C TYR A 453 -8.15 -53.27 30.78
N VAL A 454 -8.62 -54.52 30.88
CA VAL A 454 -9.58 -54.89 31.91
C VAL A 454 -8.93 -54.78 33.30
N LYS A 455 -7.66 -55.17 33.46
CA LYS A 455 -6.91 -54.99 34.71
C LYS A 455 -6.70 -53.53 35.07
N ASP A 456 -6.39 -52.67 34.08
CA ASP A 456 -6.26 -51.24 34.30
C ASP A 456 -7.58 -50.64 34.79
N TYR A 457 -8.72 -51.03 34.18
CA TYR A 457 -10.04 -50.61 34.64
C TYR A 457 -10.38 -51.13 36.04
N GLU A 458 -10.00 -52.37 36.37
CA GLU A 458 -10.17 -52.95 37.69
C GLU A 458 -9.36 -52.17 38.74
N SER A 459 -8.10 -51.86 38.45
CA SER A 459 -7.26 -51.05 39.34
C SER A 459 -7.75 -49.61 39.51
N ASP A 460 -8.23 -48.97 38.44
CA ASP A 460 -8.82 -47.62 38.49
C ASP A 460 -10.11 -47.62 39.31
N PHE A 461 -10.92 -48.67 39.18
CA PHE A 461 -12.11 -48.87 39.99
C PHE A 461 -11.78 -49.01 41.47
N GLU A 462 -10.88 -49.94 41.84
CA GLU A 462 -10.46 -50.17 43.23
C GLU A 462 -9.88 -48.91 43.90
N THR A 463 -9.13 -48.10 43.13
CA THR A 463 -8.50 -46.88 43.66
C THR A 463 -9.51 -45.76 43.91
N ARG A 464 -10.61 -45.71 43.14
CA ARG A 464 -11.55 -44.58 43.11
C ARG A 464 -12.89 -44.84 43.78
N CYS A 465 -13.31 -46.09 43.94
CA CYS A 465 -14.67 -46.44 44.34
C CYS A 465 -15.09 -45.90 45.73
N HIS A 466 -14.13 -45.58 46.60
CA HIS A 466 -14.36 -45.10 47.97
C HIS A 466 -14.18 -43.58 48.17
N GLY A 467 -13.74 -42.83 47.16
CA GLY A 467 -13.50 -41.39 47.27
C GLY A 467 -14.66 -40.51 46.81
N VAL A 468 -14.53 -39.20 47.05
CA VAL A 468 -15.52 -38.19 46.63
C VAL A 468 -15.31 -37.82 45.15
N PRO A 469 -16.36 -37.66 44.34
CA PRO A 469 -16.24 -37.27 42.95
C PRO A 469 -15.40 -36.02 42.71
N GLY A 470 -14.34 -36.15 41.91
CA GLY A 470 -13.43 -35.05 41.54
C GLY A 470 -12.12 -35.01 42.33
N ASP A 471 -11.99 -35.75 43.42
CA ASP A 471 -10.72 -35.94 44.13
C ASP A 471 -9.85 -37.00 43.44
N VAL A 472 -8.53 -36.97 43.69
CA VAL A 472 -7.56 -37.91 43.09
C VAL A 472 -7.92 -39.37 43.41
N THR A 473 -8.51 -39.60 44.58
CA THR A 473 -8.92 -40.90 45.10
C THR A 473 -10.41 -41.22 44.84
N GLY A 474 -11.12 -40.40 44.07
CA GLY A 474 -12.55 -40.54 43.84
C GLY A 474 -12.96 -40.68 42.37
N PRO A 475 -14.24 -40.98 42.10
CA PRO A 475 -14.77 -41.13 40.75
C PRO A 475 -14.64 -39.84 39.94
N LEU A 476 -14.56 -39.97 38.61
CA LEU A 476 -14.45 -38.82 37.73
C LEU A 476 -15.72 -37.96 37.78
N SER A 477 -15.59 -36.65 38.03
CA SER A 477 -16.75 -35.76 38.19
C SER A 477 -17.34 -35.32 36.84
N GLY A 478 -18.62 -35.61 36.64
CA GLY A 478 -19.44 -35.15 35.55
C GLY A 478 -20.10 -33.80 35.84
N LYS A 479 -20.29 -32.99 34.79
CA LYS A 479 -20.92 -31.67 34.91
C LYS A 479 -22.39 -31.80 35.33
N ASN A 480 -22.77 -31.12 36.41
CA ASN A 480 -24.15 -31.08 36.94
C ASN A 480 -24.72 -32.45 37.38
N LEU A 481 -23.86 -33.41 37.75
CA LEU A 481 -24.28 -34.65 38.39
C LEU A 481 -24.20 -34.49 39.91
N SER A 482 -25.17 -35.06 40.62
CA SER A 482 -25.01 -35.29 42.05
C SER A 482 -23.98 -36.40 42.27
N GLU A 483 -23.42 -36.47 43.47
CA GLU A 483 -22.41 -37.47 43.84
C GLU A 483 -22.85 -38.91 43.51
N VAL A 484 -24.06 -39.28 43.91
CA VAL A 484 -24.63 -40.62 43.66
C VAL A 484 -24.78 -40.91 42.17
N VAL A 485 -25.36 -39.97 41.41
CA VAL A 485 -25.57 -40.14 39.97
C VAL A 485 -24.24 -40.19 39.24
N ASN A 486 -23.25 -39.43 39.71
CA ASN A 486 -21.91 -39.45 39.16
C ASN A 486 -21.24 -40.82 39.31
N ASN A 487 -21.34 -41.41 40.51
CA ASN A 487 -20.76 -42.72 40.79
C ASN A 487 -21.38 -43.82 39.92
N ILE A 488 -22.73 -43.80 39.79
CA ILE A 488 -23.46 -44.74 38.92
C ILE A 488 -23.04 -44.57 37.46
N VAL A 489 -23.02 -43.35 36.93
CA VAL A 489 -22.65 -43.10 35.52
C VAL A 489 -21.20 -43.49 35.24
N TRP A 490 -20.27 -43.24 36.18
CA TRP A 490 -18.88 -43.64 36.05
C TRP A 490 -18.75 -45.17 35.96
N VAL A 491 -19.47 -45.91 36.81
CA VAL A 491 -19.45 -47.38 36.79
C VAL A 491 -20.13 -47.96 35.55
N GLN A 492 -21.27 -47.43 35.11
CA GLN A 492 -21.89 -47.85 33.84
C GLN A 492 -20.95 -47.64 32.64
N GLN A 493 -20.13 -46.59 32.65
CA GLN A 493 -19.11 -46.39 31.60
C GLN A 493 -18.01 -47.46 31.63
N LEU A 494 -17.61 -47.90 32.82
CA LEU A 494 -16.66 -49.01 32.97
C LEU A 494 -17.29 -50.33 32.53
N GLU A 495 -18.55 -50.58 32.93
CA GLU A 495 -19.31 -51.78 32.53
C GLU A 495 -19.38 -51.89 31.00
N LEU A 496 -19.76 -50.81 30.32
CA LEU A 496 -19.84 -50.79 28.85
C LEU A 496 -18.49 -51.08 28.19
N LYS A 497 -17.38 -50.53 28.71
CA LYS A 497 -16.03 -50.77 28.17
C LYS A 497 -15.59 -52.22 28.33
N VAL A 498 -15.89 -52.81 29.48
CA VAL A 498 -15.56 -54.23 29.77
C VAL A 498 -16.42 -55.14 28.90
N ASP A 499 -17.72 -54.89 28.81
CA ASP A 499 -18.66 -55.65 27.97
C ASP A 499 -18.29 -55.57 26.47
N ASP A 500 -17.93 -54.39 25.96
CA ASP A 500 -17.45 -54.22 24.59
C ASP A 500 -16.15 -55.00 24.33
N SER A 501 -15.25 -55.05 25.32
CA SER A 501 -14.01 -55.82 25.26
C SER A 501 -14.29 -57.34 25.21
N ILE A 502 -15.25 -57.81 26.02
CA ILE A 502 -15.72 -59.21 26.01
C ILE A 502 -16.34 -59.56 24.65
N LYS A 503 -17.24 -58.72 24.13
CA LYS A 503 -17.89 -58.93 22.83
C LYS A 503 -16.88 -58.99 21.68
N LEU A 504 -15.90 -58.07 21.67
CA LEU A 504 -14.85 -58.05 20.66
C LEU A 504 -13.97 -59.30 20.74
N ALA A 505 -13.53 -59.66 21.95
CA ALA A 505 -12.71 -60.85 22.17
C ALA A 505 -13.47 -62.12 21.77
N LYS A 506 -14.74 -62.24 22.12
CA LYS A 506 -15.57 -63.40 21.76
C LYS A 506 -15.71 -63.56 20.24
N ALA A 507 -15.87 -62.44 19.54
CA ALA A 507 -16.01 -62.42 18.08
C ALA A 507 -14.71 -62.77 17.34
N LEU A 508 -13.55 -62.41 17.90
CA LEU A 508 -12.26 -62.48 17.19
C LEU A 508 -11.24 -63.47 17.78
N LEU A 509 -11.40 -63.94 19.01
CA LEU A 509 -10.35 -64.62 19.79
C LEU A 509 -10.84 -65.89 20.51
N SER A 510 -12.09 -66.33 20.29
CA SER A 510 -12.71 -67.43 21.05
C SER A 510 -12.05 -68.81 20.89
N ASP A 511 -11.31 -69.01 19.79
CA ASP A 511 -10.48 -70.20 19.50
C ASP A 511 -9.12 -70.19 20.21
N LEU A 512 -8.68 -69.06 20.77
CA LEU A 512 -7.39 -68.98 21.47
C LEU A 512 -7.48 -69.52 22.90
N PRO A 513 -6.44 -70.22 23.40
CA PRO A 513 -6.47 -70.82 24.74
C PRO A 513 -6.56 -69.77 25.87
N GLY A 514 -5.96 -68.59 25.70
CA GLY A 514 -5.98 -67.52 26.70
C GLY A 514 -7.32 -66.78 26.83
N PHE A 515 -8.27 -67.01 25.91
CA PHE A 515 -9.56 -66.31 25.91
C PHE A 515 -10.42 -66.67 27.12
N GLN A 516 -10.42 -67.93 27.54
CA GLN A 516 -11.22 -68.38 28.69
C GLN A 516 -10.82 -67.65 29.98
N THR A 517 -9.51 -67.47 30.20
CA THR A 517 -8.98 -66.74 31.36
C THR A 517 -9.35 -65.26 31.29
N PHE A 518 -9.23 -64.63 30.12
CA PHE A 518 -9.68 -63.24 29.92
C PHE A 518 -11.17 -63.08 30.23
N HIS A 519 -12.01 -63.94 29.65
CA HIS A 519 -13.47 -63.87 29.80
C HIS A 519 -13.91 -64.04 31.25
N GLN A 520 -13.31 -64.99 31.99
CA GLN A 520 -13.61 -65.19 33.41
C GLN A 520 -13.24 -63.96 34.25
N ASN A 521 -12.06 -63.36 34.02
CA ASN A 521 -11.64 -62.17 34.76
C ASN A 521 -12.53 -60.95 34.44
N ALA A 522 -12.82 -60.74 33.16
CA ALA A 522 -13.66 -59.63 32.71
C ALA A 522 -15.11 -59.77 33.18
N ASP A 523 -15.70 -60.96 33.15
CA ASP A 523 -17.04 -61.22 33.68
C ASP A 523 -17.10 -61.00 35.19
N CYS A 524 -16.09 -61.49 35.94
CA CYS A 524 -16.00 -61.28 37.39
C CYS A 524 -15.96 -59.79 37.74
N PHE A 525 -15.14 -59.01 37.03
CA PHE A 525 -15.08 -57.56 37.22
C PHE A 525 -16.40 -56.88 36.85
N LEU A 526 -17.06 -57.30 35.77
CA LEU A 526 -18.36 -56.79 35.35
C LEU A 526 -19.45 -57.04 36.42
N GLU A 527 -19.44 -58.21 37.07
CA GLU A 527 -20.31 -58.50 38.22
C GLU A 527 -20.03 -57.56 39.41
N GLN A 528 -18.75 -57.28 39.72
CA GLN A 528 -18.39 -56.34 40.79
C GLN A 528 -18.91 -54.91 40.51
N LEU A 529 -18.79 -54.44 39.27
CA LEU A 529 -19.30 -53.13 38.85
C LEU A 529 -20.83 -53.05 39.03
N LYS A 530 -21.58 -54.10 38.66
CA LYS A 530 -23.04 -54.16 38.85
C LYS A 530 -23.45 -54.13 40.32
N VAL A 531 -22.70 -54.80 41.19
CA VAL A 531 -22.96 -54.77 42.64
C VAL A 531 -22.77 -53.35 43.19
N TYR A 532 -21.67 -52.68 42.83
CA TYR A 532 -21.42 -51.31 43.28
C TYR A 532 -22.49 -50.32 42.80
N GLU A 533 -22.95 -50.45 41.55
CA GLU A 533 -24.04 -49.63 41.01
C GLU A 533 -25.32 -49.75 41.86
N GLN A 534 -25.69 -50.98 42.23
CA GLN A 534 -26.85 -51.26 43.08
C GLN A 534 -26.67 -50.69 44.49
N GLU A 535 -25.50 -50.86 45.10
CA GLU A 535 -25.20 -50.33 46.44
C GLU A 535 -25.32 -48.81 46.50
N GLN A 536 -24.79 -48.08 45.51
CA GLN A 536 -24.89 -46.61 45.45
C GLN A 536 -26.35 -46.13 45.37
N PHE A 537 -27.19 -46.82 44.59
CA PHE A 537 -28.61 -46.50 44.49
C PHE A 537 -29.35 -46.78 45.81
N ASP A 538 -29.07 -47.91 46.44
CA ASP A 538 -29.70 -48.30 47.70
C ASP A 538 -29.30 -47.37 48.86
N ASP A 539 -28.04 -46.96 48.93
CA ASP A 539 -27.54 -45.98 49.90
C ASP A 539 -28.23 -44.62 49.76
N TRP A 540 -28.33 -44.12 48.53
CA TRP A 540 -29.07 -42.90 48.24
C TRP A 540 -30.54 -43.00 48.67
N SER A 541 -31.20 -44.11 48.31
CA SER A 541 -32.60 -44.36 48.64
C SER A 541 -32.82 -44.34 50.16
N ARG A 542 -31.95 -45.00 50.93
CA ARG A 542 -31.98 -45.00 52.40
C ARG A 542 -31.74 -43.61 52.98
N ASN A 543 -30.75 -42.89 52.47
CA ASN A 543 -30.39 -41.56 52.96
C ASN A 543 -31.55 -40.56 52.76
N ILE A 544 -32.11 -40.47 51.55
CA ILE A 544 -33.22 -39.55 51.25
C ILE A 544 -34.47 -39.91 52.07
N GLN A 545 -34.79 -41.20 52.26
CA GLN A 545 -35.89 -41.60 53.13
C GLN A 545 -35.68 -41.21 54.60
N SER A 546 -34.43 -41.24 55.08
CA SER A 546 -34.10 -40.77 56.43
C SER A 546 -34.23 -39.23 56.55
N GLU A 547 -33.77 -38.47 55.56
CA GLU A 547 -33.88 -37.01 55.53
C GLU A 547 -35.34 -36.53 55.41
N LEU A 548 -36.18 -37.26 54.67
CA LEU A 548 -37.63 -37.04 54.57
C LEU A 548 -38.37 -37.23 55.90
N SER A 549 -37.83 -38.08 56.78
CA SER A 549 -38.41 -38.35 58.09
C SER A 549 -38.09 -37.27 59.13
N ASN A 550 -37.13 -36.38 58.84
CA ASN A 550 -36.72 -35.29 59.73
C ASN A 550 -37.39 -33.95 59.31
N PRO A 551 -38.30 -33.36 60.13
CA PRO A 551 -38.99 -32.12 59.79
C PRO A 551 -38.09 -30.87 59.75
N LYS A 552 -36.85 -30.94 60.26
CA LYS A 552 -35.87 -29.84 60.21
C LYS A 552 -34.95 -29.85 58.97
N SER A 553 -35.02 -30.89 58.13
CA SER A 553 -34.11 -31.05 56.96
C SER A 553 -34.43 -30.12 55.79
N GLY A 554 -35.57 -29.41 55.82
CA GLY A 554 -35.98 -28.49 54.76
C GLY A 554 -36.46 -29.18 53.47
N LEU A 555 -36.60 -30.51 53.46
CA LEU A 555 -37.16 -31.30 52.36
C LEU A 555 -38.69 -31.39 52.38
N CYS A 556 -39.32 -31.03 53.49
CA CYS A 556 -40.77 -30.94 53.60
C CYS A 556 -41.21 -29.49 53.36
N ILE A 557 -41.84 -29.22 52.22
CA ILE A 557 -42.49 -27.93 51.97
C ILE A 557 -43.71 -27.87 52.91
N GLN A 558 -43.60 -27.08 53.98
CA GLN A 558 -44.75 -26.80 54.84
C GLN A 558 -45.68 -25.83 54.10
N ALA A 559 -46.80 -26.37 53.62
CA ALA A 559 -47.93 -25.71 52.99
C ALA A 559 -48.24 -24.29 53.54
N ASN A 560 -48.24 -24.14 54.87
CA ASN A 560 -48.63 -22.91 55.58
C ASN A 560 -47.49 -21.90 55.84
N SER A 561 -46.28 -22.13 55.34
CA SER A 561 -45.12 -21.27 55.58
C SER A 561 -45.09 -20.04 54.65
N PRO A 562 -44.66 -18.84 55.11
CA PRO A 562 -44.43 -17.70 54.21
C PRO A 562 -43.45 -18.03 53.08
N VAL A 563 -43.68 -17.42 51.92
CA VAL A 563 -42.82 -17.60 50.75
C VAL A 563 -41.52 -16.77 50.83
N MET A 564 -41.56 -15.59 51.45
CA MET A 564 -40.43 -14.65 51.56
C MET A 564 -40.39 -14.01 52.96
N GLU A 565 -39.20 -13.95 53.56
CA GLU A 565 -38.94 -13.25 54.83
C GLU A 565 -37.84 -12.21 54.64
N LEU A 566 -38.12 -10.97 55.01
CA LEU A 566 -37.10 -9.94 55.23
C LEU A 566 -36.57 -10.13 56.64
N ASP A 567 -35.27 -10.43 56.76
CA ASP A 567 -34.60 -10.50 58.05
C ASP A 567 -34.51 -9.08 58.66
N PRO A 568 -35.10 -8.83 59.84
CA PRO A 568 -35.12 -7.52 60.47
C PRO A 568 -33.73 -7.02 60.90
N ILE A 569 -32.73 -7.90 60.98
CA ILE A 569 -31.37 -7.55 61.41
C ILE A 569 -30.48 -7.23 60.21
N SER A 570 -30.52 -8.06 59.17
CA SER A 570 -29.64 -7.91 58.00
C SER A 570 -30.27 -7.15 56.82
N GLY A 571 -31.60 -6.93 56.83
CA GLY A 571 -32.32 -6.34 55.70
C GLY A 571 -32.34 -7.22 54.44
N THR A 572 -31.87 -8.46 54.53
CA THR A 572 -31.78 -9.41 53.42
C THR A 572 -33.09 -10.16 53.21
N LEU A 573 -33.38 -10.46 51.95
CA LEU A 573 -34.59 -11.18 51.56
C LEU A 573 -34.28 -12.68 51.41
N ASN A 574 -34.88 -13.52 52.25
CA ASN A 574 -34.69 -14.97 52.31
C ASN A 574 -35.97 -15.72 51.85
N ILE A 575 -35.80 -16.87 51.19
CA ILE A 575 -36.90 -17.69 50.66
C ILE A 575 -36.86 -19.06 51.31
N LEU A 576 -38.02 -19.52 51.78
CA LEU A 576 -38.21 -20.79 52.49
C LEU A 576 -38.33 -21.98 51.51
N TYR A 577 -37.38 -22.10 50.57
CA TYR A 577 -37.23 -23.22 49.63
C TYR A 577 -35.76 -23.69 49.60
N SER A 578 -35.48 -24.84 50.24
CA SER A 578 -34.13 -25.39 50.37
C SER A 578 -33.49 -25.72 49.02
N ASP A 579 -32.20 -25.45 48.87
CA ASP A 579 -31.43 -25.84 47.68
C ASP A 579 -31.33 -27.37 47.51
N ARG A 580 -31.41 -28.13 48.62
CA ARG A 580 -31.42 -29.60 48.61
C ARG A 580 -32.61 -30.18 47.83
N LEU A 581 -33.77 -29.51 47.82
CA LEU A 581 -34.93 -29.91 47.01
C LEU A 581 -34.65 -29.84 45.51
N VAL A 582 -33.86 -28.85 45.07
CA VAL A 582 -33.47 -28.73 43.65
C VAL A 582 -32.52 -29.87 43.27
N THR A 583 -31.59 -30.23 44.16
CA THR A 583 -30.69 -31.38 43.96
C THR A 583 -31.48 -32.69 43.90
N LEU A 584 -32.43 -32.90 44.81
CA LEU A 584 -33.28 -34.10 44.82
C LEU A 584 -34.11 -34.24 43.54
N LEU A 585 -34.68 -33.14 43.01
CA LEU A 585 -35.41 -33.16 41.73
C LEU A 585 -34.51 -33.61 40.57
N ARG A 586 -33.23 -33.23 40.58
CA ARG A 586 -32.26 -33.66 39.56
C ARG A 586 -31.90 -35.13 39.73
N GLU A 587 -31.60 -35.55 40.95
CA GLU A 587 -31.31 -36.95 41.31
C GLU A 587 -32.43 -37.88 40.85
N VAL A 588 -33.68 -37.61 41.22
CA VAL A 588 -34.85 -38.43 40.85
C VAL A 588 -35.02 -38.51 39.33
N ARG A 589 -34.88 -37.39 38.61
CA ARG A 589 -34.99 -37.37 37.15
C ARG A 589 -33.87 -38.17 36.49
N GLN A 590 -32.63 -38.02 36.97
CA GLN A 590 -31.46 -38.69 36.41
C GLN A 590 -31.52 -40.20 36.67
N LEU A 591 -31.81 -40.62 37.91
CA LEU A 591 -31.92 -42.04 38.27
C LEU A 591 -33.09 -42.73 37.55
N SER A 592 -34.23 -42.05 37.39
CA SER A 592 -35.34 -42.59 36.60
C SER A 592 -34.98 -42.74 35.11
N ALA A 593 -34.18 -41.82 34.55
CA ALA A 593 -33.72 -41.92 33.17
C ALA A 593 -32.68 -43.05 32.96
N LEU A 594 -31.94 -43.39 34.01
CA LEU A 594 -31.00 -44.53 34.03
C LEU A 594 -31.72 -45.88 34.25
N GLY A 595 -33.04 -45.90 34.42
CA GLY A 595 -33.84 -47.13 34.54
C GLY A 595 -34.10 -47.60 35.98
N PHE A 596 -33.69 -46.83 37.01
CA PHE A 596 -33.93 -47.21 38.40
C PHE A 596 -35.38 -46.94 38.83
N ALA A 597 -35.94 -47.87 39.62
CA ALA A 597 -37.27 -47.75 40.20
C ALA A 597 -37.26 -46.88 41.47
N ILE A 598 -37.68 -45.62 41.36
CA ILE A 598 -37.69 -44.67 42.48
C ILE A 598 -38.77 -45.00 43.52
N PRO A 599 -38.45 -45.05 44.83
CA PRO A 599 -39.44 -45.27 45.88
C PRO A 599 -40.58 -44.23 45.87
N ALA A 600 -41.82 -44.69 46.03
CA ALA A 600 -43.03 -43.86 45.92
C ALA A 600 -43.05 -42.63 46.85
N LYS A 601 -42.47 -42.73 48.06
CA LYS A 601 -42.36 -41.60 49.01
C LYS A 601 -41.48 -40.47 48.48
N ILE A 602 -40.33 -40.82 47.87
CA ILE A 602 -39.40 -39.86 47.27
C ILE A 602 -40.05 -39.22 46.03
N GLN A 603 -40.68 -40.05 45.19
CA GLN A 603 -41.39 -39.59 44.00
C GLN A 603 -42.50 -38.57 44.33
N HIS A 604 -43.27 -38.80 45.39
CA HIS A 604 -44.32 -37.88 45.81
C HIS A 604 -43.77 -36.50 46.22
N VAL A 605 -42.66 -36.46 46.97
CA VAL A 605 -42.03 -35.20 47.38
C VAL A 605 -41.39 -34.49 46.19
N ALA A 606 -40.72 -35.22 45.29
CA ALA A 606 -40.20 -34.67 44.05
C ALA A 606 -41.33 -34.04 43.20
N ASN A 607 -42.44 -34.74 42.99
CA ASN A 607 -43.59 -34.21 42.25
C ASN A 607 -44.19 -32.95 42.92
N THR A 608 -44.19 -32.89 44.26
CA THR A 608 -44.67 -31.72 45.01
C THR A 608 -43.71 -30.53 44.89
N ALA A 609 -42.41 -30.77 45.04
CA ALA A 609 -41.37 -29.76 44.89
C ALA A 609 -41.31 -29.20 43.46
N GLN A 610 -41.50 -30.06 42.44
CA GLN A 610 -41.52 -29.67 41.04
C GLN A 610 -42.60 -28.63 40.71
N LYS A 611 -43.78 -28.72 41.36
CA LYS A 611 -44.89 -27.77 41.16
C LYS A 611 -44.51 -26.33 41.53
N PHE A 612 -43.62 -26.16 42.50
CA PHE A 612 -43.24 -24.86 43.07
C PHE A 612 -41.82 -24.42 42.73
N CYS A 613 -41.00 -25.31 42.17
CA CYS A 613 -39.60 -25.05 41.85
C CYS A 613 -39.43 -23.84 40.91
N LYS A 614 -40.31 -23.69 39.91
CA LYS A 614 -40.27 -22.56 38.97
C LYS A 614 -40.47 -21.23 39.69
N GLN A 615 -41.50 -21.17 40.54
CA GLN A 615 -41.82 -19.99 41.34
C GLN A 615 -40.69 -19.69 42.32
N ALA A 616 -40.16 -20.70 43.01
CA ALA A 616 -39.05 -20.56 43.95
C ALA A 616 -37.77 -20.00 43.30
N VAL A 617 -37.43 -20.45 42.08
CA VAL A 617 -36.27 -19.93 41.34
C VAL A 617 -36.45 -18.45 40.99
N ILE A 618 -37.64 -18.07 40.50
CA ILE A 618 -37.93 -16.66 40.15
C ILE A 618 -37.84 -15.77 41.40
N LEU A 619 -38.41 -16.24 42.51
CA LEU A 619 -38.33 -15.55 43.79
C LEU A 619 -36.86 -15.39 44.23
N LYS A 620 -36.04 -16.44 44.11
CA LYS A 620 -34.59 -16.39 44.45
C LYS A 620 -33.85 -15.36 43.60
N GLN A 621 -34.18 -15.25 42.32
CA GLN A 621 -33.61 -14.23 41.44
C GLN A 621 -34.00 -12.81 41.89
N VAL A 622 -35.27 -12.59 42.26
CA VAL A 622 -35.75 -11.29 42.76
C VAL A 622 -35.10 -10.94 44.10
N ALA A 623 -34.96 -11.92 45.01
CA ALA A 623 -34.29 -11.76 46.29
C ALA A 623 -32.81 -11.38 46.12
N HIS A 624 -32.10 -12.13 45.27
CA HIS A 624 -30.71 -11.83 44.93
C HIS A 624 -30.58 -10.46 44.27
N PHE A 625 -31.49 -10.09 43.36
CA PHE A 625 -31.51 -8.76 42.76
C PHE A 625 -31.62 -7.66 43.83
N TYR A 626 -32.57 -7.77 44.75
CA TYR A 626 -32.73 -6.79 45.83
C TYR A 626 -31.50 -6.72 46.75
N ASN A 627 -30.94 -7.86 47.15
CA ASN A 627 -29.77 -7.91 48.02
C ASN A 627 -28.50 -7.35 47.35
N SER A 628 -28.43 -7.33 46.00
CA SER A 628 -27.26 -6.86 45.24
C SER A 628 -27.45 -5.50 44.57
N ILE A 629 -28.67 -4.98 44.41
CA ILE A 629 -28.90 -3.75 43.65
C ILE A 629 -28.25 -2.54 44.32
N ASP A 630 -28.21 -2.45 45.65
CA ASP A 630 -27.55 -1.33 46.36
C ASP A 630 -26.04 -1.27 46.07
N GLN A 631 -25.36 -2.42 45.98
CA GLN A 631 -23.96 -2.50 45.56
C GLN A 631 -23.77 -2.07 44.09
N GLN A 632 -24.83 -2.23 43.29
CA GLN A 632 -24.81 -1.79 41.90
C GLN A 632 -25.18 -0.30 41.74
N MET A 633 -25.82 0.35 42.69
CA MET A 633 -26.20 1.76 42.53
C MET A 633 -24.98 2.68 42.71
N ILE A 634 -24.78 3.61 41.77
CA ILE A 634 -23.75 4.65 41.91
C ILE A 634 -24.20 5.63 43.00
N GLY A 635 -23.34 5.89 43.99
CA GLY A 635 -23.66 6.72 45.16
C GLY A 635 -24.28 8.08 44.83
N SER A 636 -23.77 8.79 43.81
CA SER A 636 -24.27 10.10 43.38
C SER A 636 -25.60 10.05 42.64
N GLN A 637 -26.06 8.86 42.22
CA GLN A 637 -27.33 8.63 41.51
C GLN A 637 -28.41 7.98 42.39
N LYS A 638 -28.07 7.56 43.63
CA LYS A 638 -29.03 6.93 44.57
C LYS A 638 -30.33 7.73 44.77
N PRO A 639 -30.31 9.08 44.91
CA PRO A 639 -31.55 9.86 45.06
C PRO A 639 -32.52 9.72 43.88
N MET A 640 -32.00 9.51 42.66
CA MET A 640 -32.81 9.38 41.44
C MET A 640 -33.56 8.05 41.33
N MET A 641 -33.12 7.02 42.07
CA MET A 641 -33.72 5.68 42.10
C MET A 641 -34.48 5.39 43.39
N LEU A 642 -34.40 6.28 44.39
CA LEU A 642 -35.00 6.10 45.70
C LEU A 642 -36.52 5.87 45.63
N GLN A 643 -37.23 6.59 44.76
CA GLN A 643 -38.67 6.43 44.60
C GLN A 643 -39.05 5.03 44.08
N SER A 644 -38.25 4.48 43.16
CA SER A 644 -38.46 3.13 42.60
C SER A 644 -38.06 2.03 43.60
N ALA A 645 -37.02 2.24 44.41
CA ALA A 645 -36.62 1.33 45.48
C ALA A 645 -37.67 1.28 46.61
N LEU A 646 -38.22 2.42 47.01
CA LEU A 646 -39.31 2.48 47.99
C LEU A 646 -40.60 1.82 47.46
N ALA A 647 -40.91 1.98 46.17
CA ALA A 647 -42.03 1.28 45.55
C ALA A 647 -41.85 -0.25 45.55
N PHE A 648 -40.61 -0.73 45.36
CA PHE A 648 -40.28 -2.16 45.47
C PHE A 648 -40.44 -2.68 46.91
N GLU A 649 -39.93 -1.96 47.90
CA GLU A 649 -40.10 -2.31 49.32
C GLU A 649 -41.57 -2.29 49.77
N GLN A 650 -42.37 -1.35 49.26
CA GLN A 650 -43.80 -1.28 49.55
C GLN A 650 -44.53 -2.54 49.09
N ILE A 651 -44.18 -3.13 47.94
CA ILE A 651 -44.77 -4.38 47.47
C ILE A 651 -44.47 -5.54 48.43
N ILE A 652 -43.27 -5.57 49.02
CA ILE A 652 -42.87 -6.58 50.01
C ILE A 652 -43.54 -6.32 51.37
N LYS A 653 -43.63 -5.06 51.82
CA LYS A 653 -44.21 -4.66 53.12
C LYS A 653 -45.74 -4.72 53.15
N HIS A 654 -46.43 -4.39 52.06
CA HIS A 654 -47.89 -4.50 51.96
C HIS A 654 -48.40 -5.95 51.93
N SER A 655 -47.52 -6.93 51.71
CA SER A 655 -47.83 -8.34 51.96
C SER A 655 -47.94 -8.68 53.46
N LYS A 656 -47.45 -7.79 54.35
CA LYS A 656 -47.40 -8.01 55.81
C LYS A 656 -48.46 -7.25 56.62
N SER A 657 -49.10 -6.20 56.09
CA SER A 657 -50.05 -5.37 56.88
C SER A 657 -51.26 -4.86 56.07
N GLY A 658 -52.40 -5.53 56.24
CA GLY A 658 -53.73 -4.98 55.95
C GLY A 658 -54.62 -5.11 57.18
N PRO A 659 -55.41 -4.09 57.58
CA PRO A 659 -56.38 -4.21 58.67
C PRO A 659 -57.56 -5.06 58.18
N GLY A 660 -57.43 -6.38 58.34
CA GLY A 660 -58.46 -7.34 57.94
C GLY A 660 -57.93 -8.67 57.39
N GLY A 661 -57.19 -9.44 58.19
CA GLY A 661 -57.25 -10.92 58.23
C GLY A 661 -57.16 -11.81 56.96
N LYS A 662 -56.71 -11.36 55.79
CA LYS A 662 -56.39 -12.21 54.61
C LYS A 662 -55.24 -11.55 53.82
N ALA A 663 -54.13 -12.17 53.41
CA ALA A 663 -53.58 -13.51 53.55
C ALA A 663 -52.04 -13.39 53.45
N GLN A 664 -51.28 -14.11 54.28
CA GLN A 664 -49.85 -14.33 54.07
C GLN A 664 -49.71 -15.20 52.81
N ILE A 665 -48.88 -14.82 51.84
CA ILE A 665 -48.73 -15.60 50.61
C ILE A 665 -47.99 -16.89 50.97
N THR A 666 -48.71 -18.02 50.88
CA THR A 666 -48.24 -19.37 51.16
C THR A 666 -48.05 -20.17 49.88
N TRP A 667 -47.40 -21.34 49.97
CA TRP A 667 -47.21 -22.24 48.83
C TRP A 667 -48.52 -22.90 48.34
N ASP A 668 -49.59 -22.87 49.14
CA ASP A 668 -50.86 -23.54 48.83
C ASP A 668 -51.68 -22.89 47.71
N ASN A 669 -51.45 -21.62 47.38
CA ASN A 669 -52.20 -20.91 46.34
C ASN A 669 -51.31 -20.44 45.16
N PRO A 670 -51.12 -21.29 44.12
CA PRO A 670 -50.20 -20.99 43.02
C PRO A 670 -50.62 -19.77 42.19
N ARG A 671 -51.93 -19.42 42.14
CA ARG A 671 -52.42 -18.27 41.36
C ARG A 671 -52.08 -16.93 42.03
N GLU A 672 -52.25 -16.85 43.34
CA GLU A 672 -51.89 -15.65 44.12
C GLU A 672 -50.37 -15.47 44.18
N LEU A 673 -49.62 -16.57 44.28
CA LEU A 673 -48.16 -16.58 44.21
C LEU A 673 -47.64 -16.05 42.86
N GLU A 674 -48.20 -16.50 41.74
CA GLU A 674 -47.79 -16.03 40.40
C GLU A 674 -48.10 -14.54 40.20
N ALA A 675 -49.27 -14.06 40.63
CA ALA A 675 -49.63 -12.64 40.55
C ALA A 675 -48.72 -11.75 41.42
N TYR A 676 -48.30 -12.24 42.58
CA TYR A 676 -47.33 -11.56 43.44
C TYR A 676 -45.93 -11.53 42.82
N ILE A 677 -45.47 -12.66 42.26
CA ILE A 677 -44.21 -12.75 41.53
C ILE A 677 -44.17 -11.75 40.37
N GLN A 678 -45.24 -11.64 39.58
CA GLN A 678 -45.30 -10.69 38.46
C GLN A 678 -45.18 -9.23 38.93
N LYS A 679 -45.86 -8.86 40.03
CA LYS A 679 -45.75 -7.50 40.60
C LYS A 679 -44.34 -7.20 41.10
N LEU A 680 -43.71 -8.16 41.77
CA LEU A 680 -42.32 -8.07 42.23
C LEU A 680 -41.32 -7.96 41.07
N GLN A 681 -41.46 -8.81 40.05
CA GLN A 681 -40.62 -8.79 38.86
C GLN A 681 -40.74 -7.46 38.12
N ALA A 682 -41.96 -6.96 37.90
CA ALA A 682 -42.19 -5.67 37.23
C ALA A 682 -41.52 -4.50 37.98
N ALA A 683 -41.58 -4.52 39.32
CA ALA A 683 -40.91 -3.51 40.14
C ALA A 683 -39.37 -3.65 40.12
N ALA A 684 -38.84 -4.88 40.17
CA ALA A 684 -37.42 -5.16 40.02
C ALA A 684 -36.88 -4.72 38.64
N GLU A 685 -37.60 -5.05 37.56
CA GLU A 685 -37.25 -4.68 36.19
C GLU A 685 -37.25 -3.17 36.00
N ARG A 686 -38.25 -2.46 36.56
CA ARG A 686 -38.27 -0.99 36.53
C ARG A 686 -37.03 -0.41 37.22
N LEU A 687 -36.70 -0.87 38.42
CA LEU A 687 -35.51 -0.40 39.14
C LEU A 687 -34.20 -0.75 38.40
N SER A 688 -34.13 -1.96 37.83
CA SER A 688 -32.99 -2.43 37.03
C SER A 688 -32.78 -1.61 35.77
N THR A 689 -33.86 -1.31 35.03
CA THR A 689 -33.81 -0.50 33.81
C THR A 689 -33.42 0.94 34.10
N GLU A 690 -33.93 1.54 35.17
CA GLU A 690 -33.51 2.87 35.64
C GLU A 690 -32.02 2.87 36.01
N ASN A 691 -31.55 1.91 36.81
CA ASN A 691 -30.13 1.79 37.18
C ASN A 691 -29.22 1.58 35.96
N ARG A 692 -29.59 0.70 35.03
CA ARG A 692 -28.81 0.45 33.81
C ARG A 692 -28.73 1.69 32.92
N LYS A 693 -29.82 2.45 32.79
CA LYS A 693 -29.85 3.73 32.05
C LYS A 693 -28.93 4.76 32.72
N LEU A 694 -29.04 4.94 34.03
CA LEU A 694 -28.23 5.91 34.77
C LEU A 694 -26.74 5.55 34.76
N ARG A 695 -26.40 4.27 34.89
CA ARG A 695 -25.03 3.76 34.69
C ARG A 695 -24.51 4.05 33.29
N LYS A 696 -25.30 3.80 32.25
CA LYS A 696 -24.90 4.11 30.87
C LYS A 696 -24.61 5.60 30.69
N TRP A 697 -25.48 6.48 31.18
CA TRP A 697 -25.24 7.92 31.16
C TRP A 697 -24.00 8.31 31.97
N HIS A 698 -23.77 7.67 33.11
CA HIS A 698 -22.56 7.86 33.91
C HIS A 698 -21.31 7.50 33.12
N THR A 699 -21.26 6.33 32.49
CA THR A 699 -20.13 5.90 31.65
C THR A 699 -19.91 6.83 30.46
N ASN A 700 -20.97 7.28 29.80
CA ASN A 700 -20.87 8.25 28.71
C ASN A 700 -20.23 9.55 29.18
N PHE A 701 -20.62 10.04 30.36
CA PHE A 701 -20.05 11.25 30.94
C PHE A 701 -18.59 11.04 31.39
N ILE A 702 -18.22 9.86 31.91
CA ILE A 702 -16.82 9.49 32.17
C ILE A 702 -15.99 9.66 30.89
N GLN A 703 -16.43 9.01 29.80
CA GLN A 703 -15.71 9.07 28.53
C GLN A 703 -15.58 10.49 28.00
N LYS A 704 -16.64 11.29 28.15
CA LYS A 704 -16.60 12.69 27.71
C LYS A 704 -15.64 13.53 28.54
N VAL A 705 -15.63 13.39 29.87
CA VAL A 705 -14.71 14.13 30.75
C VAL A 705 -13.25 13.71 30.54
N ILE A 706 -12.98 12.41 30.35
CA ILE A 706 -11.63 11.92 29.98
C ILE A 706 -11.20 12.48 28.63
N SER A 707 -12.09 12.54 27.64
CA SER A 707 -11.78 13.17 26.35
C SER A 707 -11.45 14.65 26.53
N LEU A 708 -12.22 15.39 27.35
CA LEU A 708 -11.96 16.79 27.65
C LEU A 708 -10.60 16.99 28.34
N MET A 709 -10.16 16.08 29.22
CA MET A 709 -8.82 16.12 29.84
C MET A 709 -7.66 16.14 28.85
N ASN A 710 -7.86 15.68 27.61
CA ASN A 710 -6.83 15.63 26.56
C ASN A 710 -6.97 16.74 25.51
N ILE A 711 -7.98 17.60 25.63
CA ILE A 711 -8.23 18.68 24.67
C ILE A 711 -7.55 19.95 25.17
N ASP A 712 -6.70 20.52 24.34
CA ASP A 712 -6.02 21.78 24.61
C ASP A 712 -7.04 22.94 24.73
N LEU A 713 -7.02 23.62 25.88
CA LEU A 713 -7.94 24.70 26.22
C LEU A 713 -7.69 25.99 25.40
N LEU A 714 -6.45 26.23 24.93
CA LEU A 714 -6.06 27.36 24.10
C LEU A 714 -6.42 27.14 22.63
N ARG A 715 -6.00 26.00 22.06
CA ARG A 715 -6.13 25.73 20.62
C ARG A 715 -7.53 25.24 20.23
N GLN A 716 -8.21 24.51 21.11
CA GLN A 716 -9.45 23.80 20.79
C GLN A 716 -10.61 24.18 21.72
N GLN A 717 -10.74 25.48 22.06
CA GLN A 717 -11.79 25.99 22.94
C GLN A 717 -13.22 25.62 22.48
N GLN A 718 -13.46 25.52 21.16
CA GLN A 718 -14.76 25.15 20.61
C GLN A 718 -15.15 23.71 20.98
N ARG A 719 -14.21 22.76 20.94
CA ARG A 719 -14.46 21.36 21.32
C ARG A 719 -14.76 21.21 22.81
N TRP A 720 -14.14 22.04 23.65
CA TRP A 720 -14.49 22.16 25.07
C TRP A 720 -15.94 22.61 25.28
N LYS A 721 -16.40 23.61 24.51
CA LYS A 721 -17.80 24.08 24.56
C LYS A 721 -18.78 23.02 24.08
N GLU A 722 -18.47 22.33 22.98
CA GLU A 722 -19.27 21.22 22.45
C GLU A 722 -19.37 20.08 23.47
N GLY A 723 -18.25 19.68 24.08
CA GLY A 723 -18.24 18.61 25.06
C GLY A 723 -19.02 18.96 26.34
N LEU A 724 -18.97 20.21 26.79
CA LEU A 724 -19.78 20.69 27.89
C LEU A 724 -21.27 20.75 27.52
N GLN A 725 -21.60 21.18 26.30
CA GLN A 725 -22.98 21.22 25.81
C GLN A 725 -23.58 19.81 25.72
N GLU A 726 -22.82 18.82 25.27
CA GLU A 726 -23.25 17.42 25.28
C GLU A 726 -23.60 16.93 26.68
N LEU A 727 -22.78 17.23 27.69
CA LEU A 727 -23.09 16.89 29.09
C LEU A 727 -24.40 17.54 29.55
N ARG A 728 -24.61 18.83 29.24
CA ARG A 728 -25.86 19.54 29.55
C ARG A 728 -27.07 18.94 28.84
N THR A 729 -26.94 18.58 27.56
CA THR A 729 -28.02 17.90 26.81
C THR A 729 -28.34 16.53 27.39
N GLY A 730 -27.34 15.82 27.94
CA GLY A 730 -27.56 14.56 28.63
C GLY A 730 -28.42 14.71 29.88
N PHE A 731 -28.18 15.75 30.69
CA PHE A 731 -29.06 16.06 31.83
C PHE A 731 -30.47 16.48 31.37
N ALA A 732 -30.59 17.30 30.32
CA ALA A 732 -31.90 17.69 29.78
C ALA A 732 -32.69 16.47 29.26
N SER A 733 -32.02 15.52 28.61
CA SER A 733 -32.62 14.26 28.17
C SER A 733 -33.14 13.44 29.36
N LEU A 734 -32.43 13.39 30.48
CA LEU A 734 -32.89 12.67 31.66
C LEU A 734 -34.11 13.34 32.32
N VAL A 735 -34.17 14.67 32.32
CA VAL A 735 -35.36 15.40 32.80
C VAL A 735 -36.58 15.08 31.94
N SER A 736 -36.43 15.05 30.61
CA SER A 736 -37.52 14.67 29.69
C SER A 736 -38.03 13.22 29.88
N GLN A 737 -37.20 12.35 30.47
CA GLN A 737 -37.53 10.95 30.76
C GLN A 737 -38.20 10.75 32.13
N GLY A 738 -38.53 11.83 32.84
CA GLY A 738 -39.31 11.79 34.08
C GLY A 738 -38.49 11.80 35.37
N PHE A 739 -37.17 11.97 35.31
CA PHE A 739 -36.34 12.19 36.50
C PHE A 739 -36.46 13.64 36.99
N LYS A 740 -36.66 13.84 38.30
CA LYS A 740 -36.80 15.19 38.88
C LYS A 740 -35.45 15.91 38.91
N SER A 741 -35.45 17.22 38.62
CA SER A 741 -34.24 18.05 38.67
C SER A 741 -33.62 18.10 40.08
N SER A 742 -34.46 18.08 41.13
CA SER A 742 -34.03 18.03 42.54
C SER A 742 -33.13 16.83 42.85
N ASP A 743 -33.46 15.67 42.28
CA ASP A 743 -32.81 14.39 42.59
C ASP A 743 -31.47 14.26 41.85
N MET A 744 -31.24 15.10 40.84
CA MET A 744 -30.00 15.16 40.06
C MET A 744 -28.91 16.03 40.71
N LYS A 745 -29.22 16.76 41.79
CA LYS A 745 -28.29 17.73 42.40
C LYS A 745 -26.95 17.09 42.79
N ALA A 746 -26.98 15.95 43.48
CA ALA A 746 -25.78 15.21 43.88
C ALA A 746 -24.94 14.75 42.67
N TRP A 747 -25.60 14.36 41.57
CA TRP A 747 -24.93 13.90 40.37
C TRP A 747 -24.33 15.05 39.53
N ARG A 748 -25.03 16.20 39.44
CA ARG A 748 -24.49 17.43 38.83
C ARG A 748 -23.26 17.92 39.59
N GLN A 749 -23.31 17.94 40.92
CA GLN A 749 -22.17 18.31 41.75
C GLN A 749 -20.98 17.38 41.53
N HIS A 750 -21.20 16.05 41.50
CA HIS A 750 -20.14 15.08 41.19
C HIS A 750 -19.45 15.40 39.85
N TRP A 751 -20.21 15.65 38.79
CA TRP A 751 -19.66 15.96 37.48
C TRP A 751 -18.98 17.31 37.38
N ASN A 752 -19.47 18.33 38.09
CA ASN A 752 -18.77 19.62 38.19
C ASN A 752 -17.39 19.44 38.82
N HIS A 753 -17.23 18.60 39.85
CA HIS A 753 -15.92 18.30 40.44
C HIS A 753 -15.00 17.54 39.48
N GLN A 754 -15.52 16.63 38.65
CA GLN A 754 -14.67 15.96 37.63
C GLN A 754 -14.28 16.92 36.50
N LEU A 755 -15.20 17.77 36.05
CA LEU A 755 -14.89 18.84 35.10
C LEU A 755 -13.90 19.84 35.67
N TYR A 756 -13.96 20.13 36.98
CA TYR A 756 -12.98 20.99 37.65
C TYR A 756 -11.58 20.40 37.52
N LYS A 757 -11.41 19.10 37.81
CA LYS A 757 -10.11 18.43 37.65
C LYS A 757 -9.61 18.45 36.21
N ALA A 758 -10.50 18.20 35.26
CA ALA A 758 -10.15 18.20 33.85
C ALA A 758 -9.73 19.58 33.35
N LEU A 759 -10.48 20.61 33.75
CA LEU A 759 -10.20 21.99 33.43
C LEU A 759 -8.93 22.47 34.14
N GLU A 760 -8.70 22.10 35.40
CA GLU A 760 -7.50 22.48 36.17
C GLU A 760 -6.23 21.93 35.55
N HIS A 761 -6.22 20.64 35.16
CA HIS A 761 -5.09 20.03 34.47
C HIS A 761 -4.76 20.77 33.16
N GLN A 762 -5.77 21.00 32.31
CA GLN A 762 -5.57 21.72 31.04
C GLN A 762 -5.22 23.20 31.25
N TYR A 763 -5.70 23.82 32.33
CA TYR A 763 -5.37 25.18 32.71
C TYR A 763 -3.91 25.31 33.15
N GLN A 764 -3.44 24.41 34.01
CA GLN A 764 -2.03 24.32 34.43
C GLN A 764 -1.11 24.11 33.22
N MET A 765 -1.46 23.14 32.35
CA MET A 765 -0.66 22.87 31.15
C MET A 765 -0.66 24.05 30.17
N GLY A 766 -1.80 24.71 30.00
CA GLY A 766 -1.88 25.92 29.18
C GLY A 766 -1.13 27.11 29.77
N LEU A 767 -1.00 27.23 31.10
CA LEU A 767 -0.18 28.27 31.74
C LEU A 767 1.32 28.02 31.52
N GLU A 768 1.77 26.78 31.56
CA GLU A 768 3.18 26.42 31.34
C GLU A 768 3.61 26.54 29.87
N ALA A 769 2.74 26.14 28.94
CA ALA A 769 2.99 26.11 27.50
C ALA A 769 2.33 27.28 26.73
N LEU A 770 1.95 28.35 27.42
CA LEU A 770 1.20 29.47 26.85
C LEU A 770 1.90 30.07 25.63
N ASN A 771 3.21 30.35 25.76
CA ASN A 771 4.03 30.95 24.71
C ASN A 771 4.07 30.12 23.41
N GLU A 772 4.01 28.80 23.52
CA GLU A 772 4.15 27.87 22.39
C GLU A 772 2.81 27.63 21.67
N ASN A 773 1.71 27.80 22.39
CA ASN A 773 0.37 27.43 21.92
C ASN A 773 -0.54 28.60 21.60
N LEU A 774 -0.09 29.84 21.83
CA LEU A 774 -0.80 31.04 21.40
C LEU A 774 -0.88 31.15 19.87
N PRO A 775 -1.94 31.79 19.33
CA PRO A 775 -2.05 32.08 17.90
C PRO A 775 -0.85 32.87 17.39
N GLU A 776 -0.38 32.51 16.19
CA GLU A 776 0.81 33.12 15.59
C GLU A 776 0.60 34.62 15.33
N ILE A 777 1.50 35.44 15.87
CA ILE A 777 1.55 36.89 15.63
C ILE A 777 2.65 37.14 14.60
N ILE A 778 2.24 37.53 13.41
CA ILE A 778 3.14 37.88 12.31
C ILE A 778 3.60 39.33 12.49
N ILE A 779 4.91 39.54 12.41
CA ILE A 779 5.58 40.83 12.58
C ILE A 779 6.51 41.04 11.39
N ASP A 780 6.40 42.15 10.69
CA ASP A 780 7.36 42.53 9.66
C ASP A 780 8.48 43.36 10.30
N LEU A 781 9.73 42.97 10.10
CA LEU A 781 10.88 43.81 10.39
C LEU A 781 11.11 44.70 9.16
N THR A 782 11.09 46.02 9.35
CA THR A 782 11.24 46.99 8.26
C THR A 782 12.30 48.03 8.60
N PHE A 783 12.95 48.59 7.57
CA PHE A 783 13.85 49.73 7.74
C PHE A 783 13.20 51.00 7.20
N LYS A 784 12.94 51.98 8.07
CA LYS A 784 12.32 53.26 7.72
C LYS A 784 12.99 54.40 8.48
N GLN A 785 13.21 55.54 7.83
CA GLN A 785 13.81 56.75 8.43
C GLN A 785 15.14 56.48 9.17
N GLY A 786 16.02 55.64 8.61
CA GLY A 786 17.31 55.35 9.23
C GLY A 786 17.27 54.37 10.42
N ARG A 787 16.12 53.78 10.75
CA ARG A 787 15.97 52.87 11.90
C ARG A 787 15.24 51.58 11.55
N LEU A 788 15.63 50.51 12.22
CA LEU A 788 14.89 49.24 12.25
C LEU A 788 13.62 49.42 13.08
N GLN A 789 12.47 49.06 12.51
CA GLN A 789 11.16 49.16 13.15
C GLN A 789 10.37 47.86 12.93
N PHE A 790 9.77 47.34 14.01
CA PHE A 790 8.78 46.28 13.92
C PHE A 790 7.43 46.85 13.46
N ARG A 791 6.74 46.12 12.58
CA ARG A 791 5.39 46.43 12.13
C ARG A 791 4.50 45.19 12.35
N PRO A 792 3.51 45.22 13.25
CA PRO A 792 3.14 46.30 14.17
C PRO A 792 4.26 46.67 15.18
N PRO A 793 4.22 47.87 15.81
CA PRO A 793 5.19 48.28 16.81
C PRO A 793 5.32 47.29 17.97
N PHE A 794 6.48 47.27 18.61
CA PHE A 794 6.79 46.35 19.71
C PHE A 794 5.77 46.41 20.85
N GLU A 795 5.30 47.61 21.18
CA GLU A 795 4.29 47.86 22.22
C GLU A 795 2.93 47.25 21.85
N GLU A 796 2.56 47.29 20.58
CA GLU A 796 1.30 46.73 20.08
C GLU A 796 1.35 45.19 20.06
N VAL A 797 2.48 44.61 19.66
CA VAL A 797 2.73 43.17 19.75
C VAL A 797 2.66 42.71 21.21
N ARG A 798 3.29 43.44 22.13
CA ARG A 798 3.25 43.17 23.57
C ARG A 798 1.83 43.27 24.13
N ALA A 799 1.08 44.30 23.76
CA ALA A 799 -0.32 44.46 24.17
C ALA A 799 -1.23 43.34 23.63
N ARG A 800 -1.01 42.90 22.38
CA ARG A 800 -1.77 41.80 21.76
C ARG A 800 -1.51 40.47 22.45
N TYR A 801 -0.25 40.18 22.77
CA TYR A 801 0.14 39.00 23.53
C TYR A 801 -0.52 38.94 24.91
N TYR A 802 -0.40 40.01 25.71
CA TYR A 802 -1.00 40.04 27.05
C TYR A 802 -2.52 40.04 27.03
N ARG A 803 -3.16 40.52 25.95
CA ARG A 803 -4.61 40.41 25.78
C ARG A 803 -5.05 38.96 25.63
N GLU A 804 -4.36 38.16 24.82
CA GLU A 804 -4.65 36.73 24.68
C GLU A 804 -4.31 35.95 25.95
N MET A 805 -3.21 36.28 26.63
CA MET A 805 -2.89 35.71 27.94
C MET A 805 -3.97 36.01 28.99
N LYS A 806 -4.45 37.25 29.08
CA LYS A 806 -5.55 37.64 29.97
C LYS A 806 -6.85 36.90 29.63
N ARG A 807 -7.13 36.72 28.34
CA ARG A 807 -8.29 35.96 27.87
C ARG A 807 -8.23 34.52 28.35
N PHE A 808 -7.07 33.86 28.24
CA PHE A 808 -6.86 32.51 28.73
C PHE A 808 -7.00 32.40 30.26
N ILE A 809 -6.35 33.29 31.03
CA ILE A 809 -6.44 33.34 32.50
C ILE A 809 -7.89 33.52 32.97
N SER A 810 -8.72 34.22 32.20
CA SER A 810 -10.13 34.46 32.54
C SER A 810 -11.08 33.29 32.27
N ILE A 811 -10.63 32.20 31.63
CA ILE A 811 -11.49 31.07 31.24
C ILE A 811 -12.18 30.41 32.46
N PRO A 812 -11.48 30.07 33.56
CA PRO A 812 -12.12 29.45 34.73
C PRO A 812 -13.21 30.34 35.37
N ASN A 813 -13.07 31.67 35.29
CA ASN A 813 -14.05 32.61 35.84
C ASN A 813 -15.34 32.70 35.01
N GLN A 814 -15.27 32.37 33.72
CA GLN A 814 -16.42 32.35 32.80
C GLN A 814 -17.00 30.94 32.64
N PHE A 815 -16.34 29.91 33.19
CA PHE A 815 -16.76 28.53 33.05
C PHE A 815 -17.94 28.22 33.97
N ARG A 816 -19.14 28.18 33.38
CA ARG A 816 -20.35 27.63 34.01
C ARG A 816 -20.35 26.15 33.67
N GLY A 817 -20.21 25.24 34.65
CA GLY A 817 -20.21 23.80 34.41
C GLY A 817 -21.56 23.23 33.93
N VAL A 818 -22.03 22.18 34.58
CA VAL A 818 -23.29 21.49 34.27
C VAL A 818 -24.44 21.87 35.24
N SER A 819 -24.18 22.75 36.21
CA SER A 819 -25.20 23.32 37.10
C SER A 819 -26.05 24.39 36.43
N GLU A 820 -27.27 24.59 36.95
CA GLU A 820 -28.14 25.71 36.61
C GLU A 820 -27.54 27.03 37.12
N ALA A 821 -27.99 28.16 36.56
CA ALA A 821 -27.36 29.48 36.72
C ALA A 821 -27.29 30.05 38.15
N GLU A 822 -27.92 29.38 39.12
CA GLU A 822 -28.07 29.82 40.52
C GLU A 822 -27.08 29.17 41.51
N ASP A 823 -26.31 28.15 41.10
CA ASP A 823 -25.31 27.51 41.98
C ASP A 823 -23.95 28.28 41.99
N GLU A 824 -23.32 28.40 43.17
CA GLU A 824 -21.96 28.96 43.30
C GLU A 824 -20.94 28.19 42.43
N SER A 825 -20.20 28.94 41.59
CA SER A 825 -19.25 28.35 40.65
C SER A 825 -17.95 27.93 41.33
N ILE A 826 -17.74 26.63 41.53
CA ILE A 826 -16.49 26.05 42.08
C ILE A 826 -15.23 26.35 41.24
N PHE A 827 -15.40 26.79 39.99
CA PHE A 827 -14.33 26.98 39.00
C PHE A 827 -13.54 28.28 39.19
N THR A 828 -14.10 29.30 39.86
CA THR A 828 -13.43 30.60 40.06
C THR A 828 -12.22 30.49 40.99
N VAL A 829 -12.28 29.60 41.98
CA VAL A 829 -11.20 29.31 42.95
C VAL A 829 -9.93 28.76 42.26
N MET A 830 -10.07 28.19 41.05
CA MET A 830 -8.95 27.65 40.27
C MET A 830 -7.91 28.72 39.90
N THR A 831 -8.37 29.95 39.63
CA THR A 831 -7.50 31.08 39.27
C THR A 831 -6.57 31.45 40.42
N GLU A 832 -7.07 31.44 41.66
CA GLU A 832 -6.29 31.75 42.86
C GLU A 832 -5.34 30.61 43.24
N ARG A 833 -5.78 29.35 43.14
CA ARG A 833 -4.94 28.18 43.46
C ARG A 833 -3.73 28.01 42.54
N ASN A 834 -3.87 28.39 41.28
CA ASN A 834 -2.83 28.23 40.26
C ASN A 834 -2.05 29.53 39.98
N ALA A 835 -2.10 30.50 40.90
CA ALA A 835 -1.46 31.81 40.72
C ALA A 835 0.06 31.74 40.50
N ASN A 836 0.74 30.73 41.05
CA ASN A 836 2.18 30.50 40.81
C ASN A 836 2.49 30.26 39.31
N GLY A 837 1.57 29.69 38.55
CA GLY A 837 1.71 29.50 37.10
C GLY A 837 1.77 30.84 36.34
N PHE A 838 1.20 31.91 36.90
CA PHE A 838 1.30 33.25 36.31
C PHE A 838 2.75 33.75 36.33
N LEU A 839 3.50 33.53 37.41
CA LEU A 839 4.90 33.93 37.49
C LEU A 839 5.72 33.31 36.36
N THR A 840 5.52 32.02 36.10
CA THR A 840 6.16 31.30 34.99
C THR A 840 5.73 31.87 33.63
N ALA A 841 4.43 32.09 33.41
CA ALA A 841 3.91 32.63 32.16
C ALA A 841 4.43 34.05 31.86
N PHE A 842 4.45 34.93 32.88
CA PHE A 842 4.99 36.29 32.74
C PHE A 842 6.51 36.28 32.54
N SER A 843 7.26 35.44 33.25
CA SER A 843 8.71 35.30 33.07
C SER A 843 9.05 34.84 31.64
N LYS A 844 8.40 33.78 31.15
CA LYS A 844 8.56 33.32 29.77
C LYS A 844 8.15 34.38 28.75
N ALA A 845 7.12 35.18 29.03
CA ALA A 845 6.73 36.29 28.16
C ALA A 845 7.83 37.37 28.06
N GLU A 846 8.46 37.75 29.17
CA GLU A 846 9.60 38.69 29.14
C GLU A 846 10.79 38.11 28.36
N ASP A 847 11.10 36.82 28.54
CA ASP A 847 12.15 36.14 27.77
C ASP A 847 11.83 36.06 26.26
N LEU A 848 10.55 35.88 25.90
CA LEU A 848 10.07 35.95 24.52
C LEU A 848 10.32 37.33 23.90
N PHE A 849 9.97 38.40 24.62
CA PHE A 849 10.18 39.77 24.15
C PHE A 849 11.66 40.17 24.11
N ARG A 850 12.49 39.62 25.00
CA ARG A 850 13.95 39.76 24.94
C ARG A 850 14.49 39.13 23.65
N ARG A 851 14.11 37.88 23.36
CA ARG A 851 14.48 37.20 22.10
C ARG A 851 13.98 37.94 20.85
N LEU A 852 12.77 38.51 20.88
CA LEU A 852 12.27 39.36 19.79
C LEU A 852 13.15 40.60 19.57
N THR A 853 13.60 41.23 20.65
CA THR A 853 14.50 42.38 20.58
C THR A 853 15.86 41.98 19.99
N ASP A 854 16.37 40.80 20.35
CA ASP A 854 17.64 40.28 19.86
C ASP A 854 17.63 40.00 18.34
N VAL A 855 16.47 39.68 17.76
CA VAL A 855 16.33 39.54 16.30
C VAL A 855 16.66 40.85 15.58
N SER A 856 16.23 42.01 16.11
CA SER A 856 16.59 43.31 15.53
C SER A 856 18.10 43.57 15.59
N ASN A 857 18.78 43.08 16.64
CA ASN A 857 20.23 43.25 16.79
C ASN A 857 21.02 42.54 15.68
N GLN A 858 20.55 41.40 15.16
CA GLN A 858 21.22 40.65 14.08
C GLN A 858 21.32 41.45 12.77
N PHE A 859 20.37 42.36 12.52
CA PHE A 859 20.32 43.15 11.29
C PHE A 859 20.95 44.54 11.44
N LYS A 860 21.35 44.97 12.65
CA LYS A 860 21.91 46.30 12.90
C LYS A 860 23.17 46.58 12.08
N GLU A 861 24.10 45.62 12.03
CA GLU A 861 25.37 45.77 11.30
C GLU A 861 25.18 45.94 9.79
N TRP A 862 24.18 45.27 9.21
CA TRP A 862 23.88 45.31 7.77
C TRP A 862 23.30 46.64 7.30
N ILE A 863 22.71 47.37 8.23
CA ILE A 863 21.89 48.54 7.95
C ILE A 863 22.66 49.85 8.20
N VAL A 864 23.84 49.78 8.82
CA VAL A 864 24.74 50.93 9.05
C VAL A 864 25.01 51.70 7.75
N ILE A 865 25.11 50.99 6.62
CA ILE A 865 25.33 51.57 5.29
C ILE A 865 24.19 52.54 4.89
N GLY A 866 22.96 52.27 5.33
CA GLY A 866 21.80 53.13 5.08
C GLY A 866 21.63 54.29 6.07
N GLN A 867 22.50 54.39 7.09
CA GLN A 867 22.45 55.44 8.13
C GLN A 867 23.46 56.57 7.89
N VAL A 868 24.38 56.39 6.96
CA VAL A 868 25.46 57.33 6.66
C VAL A 868 25.44 57.68 5.17
N ASP A 869 25.78 58.91 4.84
CA ASP A 869 25.95 59.31 3.44
C ASP A 869 27.28 58.75 2.89
N MET A 870 27.19 57.88 1.89
CA MET A 870 28.33 57.14 1.36
C MET A 870 29.14 57.96 0.34
N GLU A 871 28.54 58.97 -0.32
CA GLU A 871 29.25 59.81 -1.29
C GLU A 871 30.45 60.59 -0.70
N PRO A 872 30.32 61.29 0.44
CA PRO A 872 31.45 62.00 1.05
C PRO A 872 32.54 61.05 1.54
N LEU A 873 32.17 59.90 2.10
CA LEU A 873 33.11 58.88 2.59
C LEU A 873 33.95 58.26 1.47
N VAL A 874 33.31 57.95 0.34
CA VAL A 874 33.95 57.43 -0.87
C VAL A 874 34.92 58.47 -1.44
N LYS A 875 34.58 59.76 -1.37
CA LYS A 875 35.44 60.86 -1.84
C LYS A 875 36.67 61.11 -0.94
N THR A 876 36.55 60.93 0.37
CA THR A 876 37.68 61.15 1.30
C THR A 876 38.63 59.95 1.42
N HIS A 877 38.14 58.73 1.26
CA HIS A 877 38.92 57.52 1.54
C HIS A 877 39.36 56.70 0.31
N LEU A 878 38.91 57.04 -0.90
CA LEU A 878 39.32 56.36 -2.13
C LEU A 878 40.14 57.31 -3.02
N SER A 879 41.41 56.99 -3.22
CA SER A 879 42.32 57.75 -4.09
C SER A 879 43.10 56.85 -5.05
N SER A 880 43.49 55.65 -4.61
CA SER A 880 44.24 54.67 -5.39
C SER A 880 43.34 53.58 -5.98
N LYS A 881 43.74 53.02 -7.13
CA LYS A 881 43.04 51.87 -7.76
C LYS A 881 42.79 50.70 -6.81
N GLN A 882 43.75 50.42 -5.92
CA GLN A 882 43.67 49.31 -4.96
C GLN A 882 42.54 49.50 -3.95
N ASP A 883 42.23 50.74 -3.60
CA ASP A 883 41.14 51.04 -2.67
C ASP A 883 39.78 50.67 -3.28
N TRP A 884 39.52 51.04 -4.53
CA TRP A 884 38.30 50.61 -5.24
C TRP A 884 38.26 49.08 -5.41
N GLU A 885 39.38 48.44 -5.80
CA GLU A 885 39.43 46.99 -6.00
C GLU A 885 39.13 46.21 -4.70
N ARG A 886 39.72 46.63 -3.57
CA ARG A 886 39.47 46.03 -2.26
C ARG A 886 38.01 46.19 -1.84
N ASN A 887 37.42 47.37 -2.05
CA ASN A 887 36.03 47.64 -1.71
C ASN A 887 35.05 46.88 -2.60
N PHE A 888 35.29 46.77 -3.91
CA PHE A 888 34.48 45.93 -4.81
C PHE A 888 34.55 44.43 -4.43
N LYS A 889 35.73 43.93 -4.06
CA LYS A 889 35.89 42.54 -3.56
C LYS A 889 35.15 42.32 -2.25
N ALA A 890 35.29 43.24 -1.29
CA ALA A 890 34.60 43.17 0.01
C ALA A 890 33.07 43.23 -0.16
N LEU A 891 32.57 44.09 -1.04
CA LEU A 891 31.14 44.21 -1.34
C LEU A 891 30.57 42.93 -1.96
N LYS A 892 31.33 42.27 -2.85
CA LYS A 892 30.95 40.97 -3.42
C LYS A 892 30.87 39.86 -2.38
N VAL A 893 31.77 39.85 -1.38
CA VAL A 893 31.70 38.89 -0.26
C VAL A 893 30.49 39.18 0.62
N ARG A 894 30.27 40.45 0.98
CA ARG A 894 29.11 40.89 1.78
C ARG A 894 27.77 40.62 1.08
N GLY A 895 27.69 40.75 -0.24
CA GLY A 895 26.50 40.37 -1.02
C GLY A 895 26.15 38.88 -0.91
N LYS A 896 27.15 37.99 -1.00
CA LYS A 896 26.94 36.54 -0.79
C LYS A 896 26.52 36.19 0.64
N GLU A 897 27.01 36.94 1.62
CA GLU A 897 26.60 36.77 3.02
C GLU A 897 25.17 37.29 3.27
N ALA A 898 24.76 38.38 2.63
CA ALA A 898 23.40 38.92 2.71
C ALA A 898 22.34 37.94 2.15
N GLU A 899 22.67 37.20 1.07
CA GLU A 899 21.80 36.15 0.53
C GLU A 899 21.48 35.04 1.55
N ARG A 900 22.41 34.75 2.47
CA ARG A 900 22.27 33.72 3.52
C ARG A 900 21.43 34.18 4.71
N LEU A 901 21.06 35.46 4.78
CA LEU A 901 20.19 35.96 5.86
C LEU A 901 18.80 35.31 5.80
N PRO A 902 18.25 34.88 6.95
CA PRO A 902 16.97 34.20 7.00
C PRO A 902 15.81 35.12 6.59
N SER A 903 14.91 34.60 5.77
CA SER A 903 13.70 35.32 5.32
C SER A 903 12.63 35.43 6.41
N THR A 904 12.58 34.46 7.32
CA THR A 904 11.63 34.41 8.43
C THR A 904 12.30 33.83 9.67
N ILE A 905 12.12 34.46 10.83
CA ILE A 905 12.61 33.97 12.12
C ILE A 905 11.39 33.70 13.02
N ARG A 906 11.24 32.46 13.47
CA ARG A 906 10.16 32.06 14.40
C ARG A 906 10.67 32.04 15.83
N ILE A 907 9.97 32.73 16.71
CA ILE A 907 10.21 32.75 18.16
C ILE A 907 8.89 32.37 18.84
N ASP A 908 8.72 31.09 19.15
CA ASP A 908 7.50 30.51 19.71
C ASP A 908 6.24 30.98 18.92
N CYS A 909 5.36 31.79 19.51
CA CYS A 909 4.17 32.34 18.88
C CYS A 909 4.39 33.59 18.01
N LEU A 910 5.61 34.10 17.89
CA LEU A 910 5.95 35.27 17.07
C LEU A 910 6.71 34.84 15.81
N THR A 911 6.25 35.28 14.65
CA THR A 911 6.95 35.06 13.39
C THR A 911 7.37 36.39 12.80
N VAL A 912 8.68 36.62 12.77
CA VAL A 912 9.28 37.83 12.23
C VAL A 912 9.62 37.60 10.76
N ASN A 913 8.95 38.31 9.88
CA ASN A 913 9.26 38.38 8.46
C ASN A 913 10.39 39.39 8.24
N CYS A 914 11.54 38.89 7.79
CA CYS A 914 12.76 39.66 7.59
C CYS A 914 12.97 40.05 6.12
N ASN A 915 12.11 39.59 5.20
CA ASN A 915 12.21 39.91 3.78
C ASN A 915 12.25 41.42 3.49
N PRO A 916 11.43 42.28 4.13
CA PRO A 916 11.48 43.72 3.86
C PRO A 916 12.81 44.38 4.27
N VAL A 917 13.52 43.82 5.26
CA VAL A 917 14.87 44.27 5.62
C VAL A 917 15.90 43.72 4.66
N LYS A 918 15.78 42.45 4.26
CA LYS A 918 16.68 41.82 3.30
C LYS A 918 16.70 42.57 1.96
N THR A 919 15.53 42.91 1.43
CA THR A 919 15.43 43.72 0.21
C THR A 919 16.10 45.09 0.36
N VAL A 920 15.97 45.71 1.53
CA VAL A 920 16.63 47.00 1.81
C VAL A 920 18.15 46.85 1.94
N ILE A 921 18.65 45.76 2.50
CA ILE A 921 20.09 45.46 2.56
C ILE A 921 20.64 45.26 1.15
N ASP A 922 19.94 44.49 0.31
CA ASP A 922 20.31 44.27 -1.09
C ASP A 922 20.33 45.61 -1.86
N ASP A 923 19.32 46.47 -1.64
CA ASP A 923 19.28 47.83 -2.19
C ASP A 923 20.47 48.69 -1.71
N PHE A 924 20.88 48.57 -0.44
CA PHE A 924 22.05 49.31 0.08
C PHE A 924 23.37 48.81 -0.51
N ILE A 925 23.52 47.49 -0.66
CA ILE A 925 24.69 46.89 -1.30
C ILE A 925 24.76 47.35 -2.76
N GLN A 926 23.63 47.37 -3.47
CA GLN A 926 23.56 47.85 -4.85
C GLN A 926 23.85 49.35 -4.95
N LYS A 927 23.26 50.18 -4.08
CA LYS A 927 23.53 51.63 -4.05
C LYS A 927 25.00 51.93 -3.78
N LEU A 928 25.63 51.21 -2.85
CA LEU A 928 27.05 51.36 -2.58
C LEU A 928 27.90 50.93 -3.78
N TYR A 929 27.53 49.84 -4.45
CA TYR A 929 28.18 49.41 -5.69
C TYR A 929 28.11 50.51 -6.76
N ASP A 930 26.92 51.10 -6.97
CA ASP A 930 26.71 52.16 -7.95
C ASP A 930 27.50 53.43 -7.60
N ILE A 931 27.55 53.83 -6.32
CA ILE A 931 28.36 54.96 -5.85
C ILE A 931 29.86 54.70 -6.08
N LEU A 932 30.34 53.47 -5.84
CA LEU A 932 31.73 53.10 -6.15
C LEU A 932 32.03 53.16 -7.65
N VAL A 933 31.10 52.73 -8.51
CA VAL A 933 31.25 52.84 -9.98
C VAL A 933 31.24 54.30 -10.42
N VAL A 934 30.33 55.12 -9.91
CA VAL A 934 30.23 56.54 -10.24
C VAL A 934 31.45 57.31 -9.75
N SER A 935 31.93 57.04 -8.53
CA SER A 935 33.14 57.69 -8.00
C SER A 935 34.39 57.33 -8.80
N LEU A 936 34.57 56.05 -9.18
CA LEU A 936 35.66 55.61 -10.03
C LEU A 936 35.59 56.30 -11.40
N ARG A 937 34.39 56.38 -12.00
CA ARG A 937 34.16 57.08 -13.27
C ARG A 937 34.48 58.58 -13.16
N LYS A 938 34.03 59.26 -12.11
CA LYS A 938 34.34 60.68 -11.85
C LYS A 938 35.84 60.91 -11.63
N SER A 939 36.51 60.02 -10.90
CA SER A 939 37.97 60.10 -10.71
C SER A 939 38.72 59.97 -12.02
N ILE A 940 38.35 58.99 -12.87
CA ILE A 940 38.95 58.84 -14.19
C ILE A 940 38.66 60.07 -15.05
N GLN A 941 37.42 60.55 -15.10
CA GLN A 941 37.06 61.75 -15.87
C GLN A 941 37.83 63.00 -15.42
N ALA A 942 38.08 63.17 -14.12
CA ALA A 942 38.90 64.27 -13.62
C ALA A 942 40.34 64.18 -14.14
N HIS A 943 40.99 63.02 -14.01
CA HIS A 943 42.33 62.78 -14.56
C HIS A 943 42.38 62.99 -16.08
N LEU A 944 41.35 62.57 -16.82
CA LEU A 944 41.28 62.80 -18.26
C LEU A 944 41.06 64.26 -18.63
N CYS A 945 40.29 65.01 -17.84
CA CYS A 945 40.09 66.44 -18.05
C CYS A 945 41.40 67.19 -17.84
N ASP A 946 42.15 66.87 -16.80
CA ASP A 946 43.45 67.48 -16.50
C ASP A 946 44.46 67.21 -17.62
N VAL A 947 44.56 65.95 -18.07
CA VAL A 947 45.43 65.56 -19.20
C VAL A 947 44.96 66.18 -20.52
N SER A 948 43.65 66.26 -20.77
CA SER A 948 43.10 66.88 -21.98
C SER A 948 43.34 68.39 -22.02
N THR A 949 43.21 69.07 -20.88
CA THR A 949 43.49 70.51 -20.77
C THR A 949 44.97 70.77 -21.04
N PHE A 950 45.85 70.00 -20.39
CA PHE A 950 47.29 70.04 -20.67
C PHE A 950 47.63 69.79 -22.14
N LEU A 951 47.08 68.74 -22.75
CA LEU A 951 47.33 68.42 -24.15
C LEU A 951 46.85 69.52 -25.09
N THR A 952 45.67 70.11 -24.82
CA THR A 952 45.13 71.18 -25.67
C THR A 952 46.01 72.43 -25.58
N ASP A 953 46.32 72.88 -24.36
CA ASP A 953 47.19 74.05 -24.11
C ASP A 953 48.59 73.84 -24.70
N ALA A 954 49.15 72.64 -24.53
CA ALA A 954 50.47 72.30 -25.04
C ALA A 954 50.49 72.21 -26.57
N MET A 955 49.46 71.60 -27.19
CA MET A 955 49.34 71.54 -28.64
C MET A 955 49.11 72.92 -29.27
N GLU A 956 48.32 73.81 -28.65
CA GLU A 956 48.16 75.19 -29.11
C GLU A 956 49.48 75.96 -29.06
N THR A 957 50.28 75.76 -28.02
CA THR A 957 51.60 76.38 -27.87
C THR A 957 52.56 75.93 -28.97
N LEU A 958 52.57 74.63 -29.32
CA LEU A 958 53.46 74.05 -30.35
C LEU A 958 53.05 74.34 -31.80
N VAL A 959 51.90 74.99 -32.04
CA VAL A 959 51.47 75.37 -33.40
C VAL A 959 52.05 76.72 -33.82
N ILE A 960 52.47 77.55 -32.85
CA ILE A 960 53.02 78.88 -33.11
C ILE A 960 54.38 78.74 -33.79
N ARG A 961 54.55 79.40 -34.95
CA ARG A 961 55.82 79.43 -35.68
C ARG A 961 56.56 80.73 -35.38
N PRO A 962 57.71 80.71 -34.69
CA PRO A 962 58.48 81.92 -34.42
C PRO A 962 59.09 82.45 -35.72
N GLN A 963 58.97 83.76 -35.98
CA GLN A 963 59.54 84.42 -37.16
C GLN A 963 60.76 85.27 -36.83
N THR A 964 60.94 85.63 -35.55
CA THR A 964 62.07 86.44 -35.07
C THR A 964 62.95 85.64 -34.11
N VAL A 965 64.21 86.08 -33.95
CA VAL A 965 65.19 85.44 -33.05
C VAL A 965 64.74 85.50 -31.58
N GLU A 966 64.07 86.59 -31.19
CA GLU A 966 63.50 86.78 -29.84
C GLU A 966 62.30 85.85 -29.60
N GLU A 967 61.42 85.71 -30.59
CA GLU A 967 60.31 84.74 -30.56
C GLU A 967 60.81 83.29 -30.49
N MET A 968 61.93 82.95 -31.15
CA MET A 968 62.53 81.61 -31.06
C MET A 968 63.04 81.28 -29.65
N ALA A 969 63.61 82.26 -28.93
CA ALA A 969 64.09 82.05 -27.57
C ALA A 969 62.93 81.82 -26.59
N GLU A 970 61.85 82.60 -26.71
CA GLU A 970 60.64 82.43 -25.91
C GLU A 970 59.93 81.11 -26.20
N ASP A 971 59.84 80.71 -27.46
CA ASP A 971 59.20 79.47 -27.89
C ASP A 971 59.96 78.22 -27.40
N ASN A 972 61.29 78.27 -27.41
CA ASN A 972 62.13 77.19 -26.88
C ASN A 972 62.05 77.06 -25.34
N LEU A 973 61.89 78.17 -24.62
CA LEU A 973 61.62 78.14 -23.18
C LEU A 973 60.26 77.50 -22.85
N LYS A 974 59.23 77.82 -23.65
CA LYS A 974 57.91 77.18 -23.54
C LYS A 974 58.00 75.68 -23.82
N TYR A 975 58.74 75.26 -24.85
CA TYR A 975 58.99 73.84 -25.16
C TYR A 975 59.62 73.08 -23.98
N LEU A 976 60.68 73.63 -23.37
CA LEU A 976 61.34 73.01 -22.22
C LEU A 976 60.38 72.86 -21.02
N SER A 977 59.56 73.86 -20.75
CA SER A 977 58.56 73.81 -19.67
C SER A 977 57.46 72.77 -19.92
N LEU A 978 57.08 72.53 -21.18
CA LEU A 978 56.15 71.47 -21.56
C LEU A 978 56.79 70.09 -21.42
N ASN A 979 58.08 69.95 -21.74
CA ASN A 979 58.82 68.70 -21.62
C ASN A 979 59.01 68.26 -20.15
N GLU A 980 59.24 69.20 -19.22
CA GLU A 980 59.31 68.88 -17.78
C GLU A 980 57.96 68.43 -17.21
N ARG A 981 56.85 69.07 -17.64
CA ARG A 981 55.49 68.72 -17.20
C ARG A 981 54.97 67.42 -17.82
N LYS A 982 55.54 66.99 -18.96
CA LYS A 982 55.14 65.79 -19.70
C LYS A 982 55.18 64.53 -18.84
N GLU A 983 56.27 64.29 -18.10
CA GLU A 983 56.42 63.06 -17.30
C GLU A 983 55.37 62.95 -16.19
N GLY A 984 55.08 64.04 -15.49
CA GLY A 984 54.05 64.08 -14.44
C GLY A 984 52.64 63.86 -14.98
N MET A 985 52.31 64.45 -16.13
CA MET A 985 51.01 64.26 -16.78
C MET A 985 50.84 62.85 -17.37
N PHE A 986 51.92 62.24 -17.83
CA PHE A 986 51.90 60.86 -18.32
C PHE A 986 51.60 59.84 -17.20
N LEU A 987 52.14 60.04 -15.99
CA LEU A 987 51.82 59.20 -14.83
C LEU A 987 50.33 59.29 -14.46
N LEU A 988 49.74 60.50 -14.48
CA LEU A 988 48.30 60.69 -14.27
C LEU A 988 47.47 60.00 -15.35
N PHE A 989 47.92 60.04 -16.61
CA PHE A 989 47.28 59.34 -17.71
C PHE A 989 47.33 57.80 -17.53
N GLN A 990 48.48 57.24 -17.12
CA GLN A 990 48.59 55.80 -16.80
C GLN A 990 47.69 55.38 -15.63
N GLU A 991 47.61 56.20 -14.58
CA GLU A 991 46.68 55.94 -13.47
C GLU A 991 45.22 55.95 -13.95
N ALA A 992 44.85 56.86 -14.86
CA ALA A 992 43.53 56.92 -15.45
C ALA A 992 43.23 55.67 -16.29
N GLU A 993 44.18 55.18 -17.10
CA GLU A 993 44.05 53.94 -17.86
C GLU A 993 43.87 52.72 -16.95
N ASP A 994 44.65 52.64 -15.87
CA ASP A 994 44.59 51.53 -14.94
C ASP A 994 43.32 51.51 -14.09
N LYS A 995 42.81 52.69 -13.71
CA LYS A 995 41.48 52.87 -13.12
C LYS A 995 40.38 52.50 -14.13
N ASN A 996 40.55 52.82 -15.42
CA ASN A 996 39.59 52.46 -16.47
C ASN A 996 39.56 50.95 -16.78
N LYS A 997 40.69 50.24 -16.70
CA LYS A 997 40.72 48.77 -16.76
C LYS A 997 39.90 48.15 -15.63
N LEU A 998 40.03 48.70 -14.42
CA LEU A 998 39.20 48.27 -13.28
C LEU A 998 37.72 48.57 -13.58
N LEU A 999 37.38 49.79 -14.02
CA LEU A 999 36.01 50.19 -14.38
C LEU A 999 35.38 49.25 -15.42
N ARG A 1000 36.12 48.88 -16.47
CA ARG A 1000 35.66 47.93 -17.50
C ARG A 1000 35.41 46.53 -16.93
N THR A 1001 36.22 46.11 -15.96
CA THR A 1001 36.06 44.81 -15.27
C THR A 1001 34.84 44.78 -14.35
N VAL A 1002 34.57 45.87 -13.61
CA VAL A 1002 33.42 45.91 -12.69
C VAL A 1002 32.12 46.31 -13.38
N ALA A 1003 32.10 47.37 -14.17
CA ALA A 1003 30.88 47.94 -14.76
C ALA A 1003 30.61 47.49 -16.21
N GLY A 1004 31.45 46.65 -16.80
CA GLY A 1004 31.31 46.14 -18.17
C GLY A 1004 31.58 47.17 -19.29
N ALA A 1005 31.54 48.46 -18.98
CA ALA A 1005 31.81 49.56 -19.90
C ALA A 1005 32.87 50.52 -19.31
N GLY A 1006 33.95 50.75 -20.06
CA GLY A 1006 34.96 51.75 -19.73
C GLY A 1006 34.63 53.11 -20.36
N LEU A 1007 35.47 54.10 -20.09
CA LEU A 1007 35.43 55.37 -20.81
C LEU A 1007 36.23 55.25 -22.11
N ASP A 1008 35.55 55.39 -23.24
CA ASP A 1008 36.16 55.32 -24.58
C ASP A 1008 36.97 56.58 -24.91
N SER A 1009 36.73 57.69 -24.19
CA SER A 1009 37.51 58.92 -24.30
C SER A 1009 38.99 58.74 -24.00
N ILE A 1010 39.39 57.67 -23.29
CA ILE A 1010 40.80 57.32 -23.05
C ILE A 1010 41.52 56.93 -24.34
N GLY A 1011 40.85 56.18 -25.23
CA GLY A 1011 41.45 55.81 -26.51
C GLY A 1011 41.68 57.04 -27.40
N ASN A 1012 40.72 57.97 -27.39
CA ASN A 1012 40.86 59.24 -28.10
C ASN A 1012 41.97 60.10 -27.48
N LEU A 1013 42.04 60.16 -26.14
CA LEU A 1013 43.06 60.95 -25.44
C LEU A 1013 44.47 60.36 -25.62
N ARG A 1014 44.59 59.02 -25.69
CA ARG A 1014 45.84 58.34 -26.07
C ARG A 1014 46.29 58.77 -27.46
N ALA A 1015 45.39 58.74 -28.43
CA ALA A 1015 45.71 59.18 -29.80
C ALA A 1015 46.10 60.66 -29.86
N THR A 1016 45.48 61.54 -29.06
CA THR A 1016 45.92 62.94 -28.94
C THR A 1016 47.24 63.10 -28.21
N TRP A 1017 47.54 62.25 -27.22
CA TRP A 1017 48.84 62.22 -26.55
C TRP A 1017 49.94 61.81 -27.52
N ASP A 1018 49.73 60.74 -28.29
CA ASP A 1018 50.66 60.29 -29.32
C ASP A 1018 50.86 61.39 -30.40
N LYS A 1019 49.78 62.11 -30.76
CA LYS A 1019 49.85 63.28 -31.65
C LYS A 1019 50.64 64.44 -31.03
N PHE A 1020 50.48 64.70 -29.74
CA PHE A 1020 51.25 65.71 -29.02
C PHE A 1020 52.74 65.36 -28.97
N GLU A 1021 53.10 64.09 -28.72
CA GLU A 1021 54.49 63.64 -28.76
C GLU A 1021 55.10 63.82 -30.15
N LEU A 1022 54.36 63.42 -31.20
CA LEU A 1022 54.75 63.68 -32.59
C LEU A 1022 54.88 65.18 -32.88
N MET A 1023 53.99 66.02 -32.33
CA MET A 1023 54.06 67.47 -32.50
C MET A 1023 55.26 68.08 -31.78
N MET A 1024 55.60 67.64 -30.57
CA MET A 1024 56.82 68.07 -29.85
C MET A 1024 58.07 67.73 -30.67
N GLU A 1025 58.16 66.51 -31.21
CA GLU A 1025 59.26 66.09 -32.08
C GLU A 1025 59.30 66.91 -33.38
N SER A 1026 58.14 67.15 -34.01
CA SER A 1026 58.05 67.97 -35.22
C SER A 1026 58.36 69.45 -34.97
N HIS A 1027 58.01 69.97 -33.79
CA HIS A 1027 58.26 71.35 -33.40
C HIS A 1027 59.74 71.58 -33.15
N GLN A 1028 60.41 70.62 -32.51
CA GLN A 1028 61.87 70.63 -32.36
C GLN A 1028 62.60 70.56 -33.72
N LEU A 1029 62.10 69.75 -34.66
CA LEU A 1029 62.58 69.71 -36.04
C LEU A 1029 62.31 71.03 -36.78
N MET A 1030 61.12 71.61 -36.62
CA MET A 1030 60.74 72.89 -37.23
C MET A 1030 61.60 74.05 -36.71
N ILE A 1031 61.87 74.11 -35.40
CA ILE A 1031 62.81 75.07 -34.81
C ILE A 1031 64.21 74.89 -35.41
N ALA A 1032 64.68 73.65 -35.58
CA ALA A 1032 65.97 73.37 -36.21
C ALA A 1032 66.00 73.79 -37.70
N GLU A 1033 64.95 73.52 -38.47
CA GLU A 1033 64.81 73.94 -39.86
C GLU A 1033 64.72 75.46 -40.02
N GLN A 1034 63.99 76.16 -39.14
CA GLN A 1034 63.92 77.62 -39.14
C GLN A 1034 65.26 78.28 -38.80
N MET A 1035 66.00 77.73 -37.82
CA MET A 1035 67.38 78.19 -37.57
C MET A 1035 68.27 78.03 -38.81
N GLU A 1036 68.13 76.92 -39.54
CA GLU A 1036 68.95 76.64 -40.71
C GLU A 1036 68.53 77.46 -41.94
N MET A 1037 67.24 77.74 -42.11
CA MET A 1037 66.74 78.68 -43.12
C MET A 1037 67.25 80.09 -42.88
N MET A 1038 67.25 80.58 -41.64
CA MET A 1038 67.79 81.89 -41.30
C MET A 1038 69.31 81.96 -41.54
N ARG A 1039 70.06 80.90 -41.22
CA ARG A 1039 71.48 80.80 -41.61
C ARG A 1039 71.69 80.82 -43.12
N GLY A 1040 70.88 80.09 -43.88
CA GLY A 1040 70.93 80.08 -45.34
C GLY A 1040 70.65 81.44 -45.96
N ASN A 1041 69.69 82.20 -45.41
CA ASN A 1041 69.40 83.56 -45.84
C ASN A 1041 70.59 84.50 -45.61
N VAL A 1042 71.26 84.42 -44.45
CA VAL A 1042 72.45 85.23 -44.16
C VAL A 1042 73.63 84.85 -45.09
N LEU A 1043 73.89 83.56 -45.32
CA LEU A 1043 74.90 83.08 -46.25
C LEU A 1043 74.66 83.53 -47.71
N SER A 1044 73.41 83.58 -48.15
CA SER A 1044 73.06 84.06 -49.49
C SER A 1044 73.40 85.54 -49.69
N ARG A 1045 73.18 86.38 -48.67
CA ARG A 1045 73.49 87.82 -48.71
C ARG A 1045 75.01 88.07 -48.70
N ILE A 1046 75.78 87.23 -48.00
CA ILE A 1046 77.25 87.26 -48.03
C ILE A 1046 77.79 86.94 -49.45
N ASN A 1047 77.24 85.91 -50.11
CA ASN A 1047 77.66 85.55 -51.47
C ASN A 1047 77.35 86.63 -52.51
N ILE A 1048 76.20 87.30 -52.39
CA ILE A 1048 75.85 88.43 -53.26
C ILE A 1048 76.87 89.57 -53.08
N TYR A 1049 77.22 89.90 -51.83
CA TYR A 1049 78.20 90.93 -51.52
C TYR A 1049 79.60 90.62 -52.12
N LEU A 1050 80.08 89.37 -52.01
CA LEU A 1050 81.36 88.96 -52.59
C LEU A 1050 81.36 89.07 -54.13
N GLN A 1051 80.28 88.68 -54.80
CA GLN A 1051 80.17 88.82 -56.27
C GLN A 1051 80.15 90.28 -56.73
N ASP A 1052 79.48 91.17 -55.99
CA ASP A 1052 79.44 92.58 -56.33
C ASP A 1052 80.81 93.25 -56.15
N LEU A 1053 81.59 92.78 -55.17
CA LEU A 1053 82.95 93.24 -54.92
C LEU A 1053 83.95 92.79 -56.01
N GLU A 1054 83.82 91.55 -56.50
CA GLU A 1054 84.61 91.06 -57.65
C GLU A 1054 84.26 91.80 -58.96
N LYS A 1055 82.98 92.03 -59.22
CA LYS A 1055 82.53 92.82 -60.38
C LYS A 1055 83.04 94.25 -60.33
N PHE A 1056 83.12 94.85 -59.15
CA PHE A 1056 83.65 96.20 -59.00
C PHE A 1056 85.15 96.24 -59.29
N LYS A 1057 85.93 95.30 -58.72
CA LYS A 1057 87.38 95.16 -58.97
C LYS A 1057 87.72 95.05 -60.46
N ALA A 1058 87.02 94.16 -61.18
CA ALA A 1058 87.26 93.95 -62.61
C ALA A 1058 86.99 95.21 -63.46
N ARG A 1059 86.00 96.03 -63.07
CA ARG A 1059 85.73 97.32 -63.76
C ARG A 1059 86.80 98.36 -63.45
N TRP A 1060 87.32 98.39 -62.24
CA TRP A 1060 88.37 99.33 -61.84
C TRP A 1060 89.68 99.06 -62.58
N ASP A 1061 90.11 97.80 -62.65
CA ASP A 1061 91.38 97.41 -63.29
C ASP A 1061 91.40 97.71 -64.81
N GLN A 1062 90.24 97.73 -65.49
CA GLN A 1062 90.15 98.08 -66.91
C GLN A 1062 90.16 99.58 -67.20
N LEU A 1063 89.70 100.41 -66.26
CA LEU A 1063 89.47 101.84 -66.50
C LEU A 1063 90.61 102.73 -65.98
N LYS A 1064 91.51 102.19 -65.13
CA LYS A 1064 92.63 102.94 -64.56
C LYS A 1064 93.54 103.55 -65.65
N PRO A 1065 93.81 104.88 -65.64
CA PRO A 1065 94.68 105.52 -66.63
C PRO A 1065 96.13 105.04 -66.55
N SER A 1066 96.76 104.72 -67.69
CA SER A 1066 98.17 104.29 -67.76
C SER A 1066 99.14 105.46 -67.96
N ASP A 1067 100.40 105.27 -67.54
CA ASP A 1067 101.45 106.30 -67.53
C ASP A 1067 101.72 106.92 -68.93
N ASP A 1068 101.43 106.21 -70.02
CA ASP A 1068 101.57 106.70 -71.40
C ASP A 1068 100.69 107.94 -71.69
N VAL A 1069 99.53 108.03 -71.02
CA VAL A 1069 98.61 109.17 -71.17
C VAL A 1069 99.22 110.45 -70.56
N ILE A 1070 100.08 110.31 -69.54
CA ILE A 1070 100.71 111.43 -68.83
C ILE A 1070 101.87 112.03 -69.64
N GLU A 1071 102.61 111.23 -70.42
CA GLU A 1071 103.75 111.73 -71.21
C GLU A 1071 103.34 112.43 -72.51
N THR A 1072 102.32 111.93 -73.19
CA THR A 1072 101.93 112.36 -74.55
C THR A 1072 100.63 113.13 -74.63
N GLY A 1073 99.84 113.18 -73.55
CA GLY A 1073 98.51 113.78 -73.53
C GLY A 1073 98.51 115.30 -73.61
N ASP A 1074 97.65 115.85 -74.47
CA ASP A 1074 97.27 117.26 -74.42
C ASP A 1074 96.42 117.55 -73.17
N GLN A 1075 96.41 118.82 -72.75
CA GLN A 1075 95.85 119.29 -71.47
C GLN A 1075 94.40 118.81 -71.18
N ASP A 1076 93.57 118.63 -72.21
CA ASP A 1076 92.15 118.26 -72.12
C ASP A 1076 91.92 116.75 -71.83
N VAL A 1077 92.87 115.89 -72.18
CA VAL A 1077 92.82 114.43 -71.95
C VAL A 1077 93.19 114.08 -70.50
N LEU A 1078 94.11 114.87 -69.93
CA LEU A 1078 94.56 114.73 -68.55
C LEU A 1078 93.45 115.09 -67.56
N GLU A 1079 92.66 116.13 -67.83
CA GLU A 1079 91.58 116.57 -66.94
C GLU A 1079 90.41 115.57 -66.86
N LYS A 1080 90.02 114.94 -67.99
CA LYS A 1080 88.97 113.90 -68.01
C LYS A 1080 89.35 112.63 -67.23
N SER A 1081 90.63 112.28 -67.24
CA SER A 1081 91.14 111.10 -66.55
C SER A 1081 91.08 111.26 -65.02
N ALA A 1082 91.37 112.46 -64.51
CA ALA A 1082 91.26 112.79 -63.09
C ALA A 1082 89.80 112.76 -62.57
N GLN A 1083 88.82 113.15 -63.39
CA GLN A 1083 87.39 113.12 -63.01
C GLN A 1083 86.82 111.70 -62.87
N MET A 1084 87.20 110.78 -63.75
CA MET A 1084 86.73 109.38 -63.71
C MET A 1084 87.19 108.65 -62.43
N ILE A 1085 88.43 108.91 -61.98
CA ILE A 1085 88.96 108.34 -60.73
C ILE A 1085 88.11 108.78 -59.51
N LYS A 1086 87.66 110.04 -59.46
CA LYS A 1086 86.81 110.55 -58.37
C LYS A 1086 85.44 109.85 -58.33
N GLU A 1087 84.84 109.54 -59.49
CA GLU A 1087 83.53 108.87 -59.55
C GLU A 1087 83.61 107.40 -59.06
N LYS A 1088 84.63 106.65 -59.49
CA LYS A 1088 84.80 105.25 -59.09
C LYS A 1088 85.14 105.09 -57.60
N LYS A 1089 85.85 106.04 -57.00
CA LYS A 1089 86.09 106.05 -55.54
C LYS A 1089 84.79 106.08 -54.74
N ARG A 1090 83.80 106.88 -55.16
CA ARG A 1090 82.50 107.00 -54.47
C ARG A 1090 81.67 105.71 -54.54
N GLU A 1091 81.64 105.04 -55.69
CA GLU A 1091 80.92 103.76 -55.84
C GLU A 1091 81.47 102.66 -54.90
N PHE A 1092 82.77 102.68 -54.58
CA PHE A 1092 83.37 101.72 -53.66
C PHE A 1092 83.00 101.95 -52.19
N ASP A 1093 82.84 103.22 -51.78
CA ASP A 1093 82.49 103.57 -50.40
C ASP A 1093 81.08 103.05 -50.02
N GLU A 1094 80.14 102.97 -50.96
CA GLU A 1094 78.80 102.41 -50.73
C GLU A 1094 78.86 100.90 -50.42
N LEU A 1095 79.68 100.14 -51.16
CA LEU A 1095 79.91 98.71 -50.89
C LEU A 1095 80.48 98.48 -49.48
N LYS A 1096 81.32 99.39 -48.98
CA LYS A 1096 81.90 99.30 -47.64
C LYS A 1096 80.85 99.38 -46.51
N THR A 1097 79.75 100.12 -46.70
CA THR A 1097 78.67 100.19 -45.69
C THR A 1097 77.84 98.91 -45.60
N VAL A 1098 77.70 98.18 -46.72
CA VAL A 1098 77.00 96.89 -46.77
C VAL A 1098 77.81 95.80 -46.06
N LYS A 1099 79.14 95.88 -46.14
CA LYS A 1099 80.08 95.02 -45.41
C LYS A 1099 79.82 95.00 -43.90
N GLU A 1100 79.70 96.18 -43.29
CA GLU A 1100 79.60 96.32 -41.83
C GLU A 1100 78.31 95.70 -41.27
N LYS A 1101 77.18 95.83 -41.98
CA LYS A 1101 75.90 95.22 -41.59
C LYS A 1101 75.91 93.70 -41.68
N LEU A 1102 76.58 93.12 -42.67
CA LEU A 1102 76.67 91.66 -42.82
C LEU A 1102 77.53 91.01 -41.73
N ILE A 1103 78.52 91.73 -41.20
CA ILE A 1103 79.38 91.24 -40.10
C ILE A 1103 78.60 91.12 -38.78
N GLU A 1104 77.74 92.09 -38.45
CA GLU A 1104 76.86 92.01 -37.26
C GLU A 1104 75.87 90.83 -37.33
N GLU A 1105 75.29 90.59 -38.51
CA GLU A 1105 74.40 89.44 -38.75
C GLU A 1105 75.16 88.11 -38.66
N CYS A 1106 76.42 88.02 -39.12
CA CYS A 1106 77.25 86.81 -38.98
C CYS A 1106 77.54 86.45 -37.51
N HIS A 1107 77.79 87.44 -36.65
CA HIS A 1107 78.02 87.20 -35.22
C HIS A 1107 76.79 86.65 -34.50
N HIS A 1108 75.58 87.12 -34.84
CA HIS A 1108 74.34 86.61 -34.24
C HIS A 1108 74.07 85.13 -34.54
N PHE A 1109 74.40 84.68 -35.76
CA PHE A 1109 74.19 83.29 -36.19
C PHE A 1109 75.43 82.39 -36.00
N LYS A 1110 76.53 82.94 -35.43
CA LYS A 1110 77.83 82.28 -35.25
C LYS A 1110 78.38 81.68 -36.57
N LEU A 1111 78.26 82.43 -37.65
CA LEU A 1111 78.80 82.06 -38.96
C LEU A 1111 80.24 82.58 -39.08
N GLU A 1112 81.09 81.86 -39.82
CA GLU A 1112 82.48 82.27 -40.08
C GLU A 1112 82.52 83.57 -40.89
N GLU A 1113 83.37 84.52 -40.46
CA GLU A 1113 83.54 85.80 -41.16
C GLU A 1113 84.12 85.57 -42.57
N PRO A 1114 83.54 86.16 -43.63
CA PRO A 1114 84.01 85.98 -45.00
C PRO A 1114 85.37 86.67 -45.23
N ASP A 1115 86.18 86.14 -46.17
CA ASP A 1115 87.51 86.68 -46.52
C ASP A 1115 87.37 88.04 -47.23
N LEU A 1116 87.82 89.11 -46.57
CA LEU A 1116 87.63 90.51 -46.98
C LEU A 1116 88.89 91.14 -47.60
N SER A 1117 89.92 90.33 -47.86
CA SER A 1117 91.21 90.75 -48.44
C SER A 1117 91.07 91.48 -49.78
N LEU A 1118 90.11 91.06 -50.62
CA LEU A 1118 89.83 91.70 -51.91
C LEU A 1118 89.30 93.13 -51.77
N SER A 1119 88.54 93.43 -50.72
CA SER A 1119 88.02 94.77 -50.44
C SER A 1119 89.15 95.73 -50.06
N GLU A 1120 90.09 95.26 -49.23
CA GLU A 1120 91.22 96.08 -48.79
C GLU A 1120 92.20 96.36 -49.93
N ALA A 1121 92.48 95.34 -50.76
CA ALA A 1121 93.36 95.50 -51.92
C ALA A 1121 92.85 96.52 -52.94
N VAL A 1122 91.54 96.52 -53.25
CA VAL A 1122 90.95 97.49 -54.20
C VAL A 1122 90.94 98.91 -53.62
N SER A 1123 90.71 99.05 -52.31
CA SER A 1123 90.76 100.34 -51.63
C SER A 1123 92.14 100.98 -51.73
N GLN A 1124 93.20 100.18 -51.57
CA GLN A 1124 94.58 100.67 -51.56
C GLN A 1124 95.03 101.09 -52.97
N ASP A 1125 94.59 100.35 -54.00
CA ASP A 1125 94.92 100.66 -55.39
C ASP A 1125 94.26 101.96 -55.89
N ILE A 1126 92.98 102.18 -55.58
CA ILE A 1126 92.27 103.44 -55.91
C ILE A 1126 92.92 104.65 -55.23
N GLN A 1127 93.35 104.49 -53.98
CA GLN A 1127 93.96 105.56 -53.20
C GLN A 1127 95.29 106.03 -53.80
N SER A 1128 96.16 105.08 -54.17
CA SER A 1128 97.47 105.37 -54.77
C SER A 1128 97.37 106.12 -56.10
N CYS A 1129 96.40 105.76 -56.94
CA CYS A 1129 96.19 106.41 -58.24
C CYS A 1129 95.67 107.85 -58.08
N ALA A 1130 94.81 108.11 -57.11
CA ALA A 1130 94.25 109.44 -56.86
C ALA A 1130 95.31 110.46 -56.38
N GLU A 1131 96.31 110.01 -55.64
CA GLU A 1131 97.37 110.89 -55.08
C GLU A 1131 98.30 111.44 -56.18
N VAL A 1132 98.65 110.63 -57.19
CA VAL A 1132 99.52 111.04 -58.29
C VAL A 1132 98.89 112.15 -59.15
N TRP A 1133 97.57 112.05 -59.41
CA TRP A 1133 96.85 113.02 -60.25
C TRP A 1133 96.55 114.35 -59.55
N ALA A 1134 96.52 114.38 -58.22
CA ALA A 1134 96.27 115.60 -57.45
C ALA A 1134 97.37 116.66 -57.63
N LEU A 1135 98.64 116.24 -57.80
CA LEU A 1135 99.78 117.15 -58.00
C LEU A 1135 99.69 117.95 -59.31
N TYR A 1136 99.09 117.36 -60.35
CA TYR A 1136 98.87 118.02 -61.63
C TYR A 1136 97.83 119.13 -61.54
N GLU A 1137 96.69 118.86 -60.87
CA GLU A 1137 95.62 119.85 -60.68
C GLU A 1137 96.15 121.11 -59.95
N GLU A 1138 97.00 120.93 -58.93
CA GLU A 1138 97.51 122.04 -58.10
C GLU A 1138 98.43 123.01 -58.87
N PHE A 1139 99.34 122.49 -59.72
CA PHE A 1139 100.27 123.35 -60.47
C PHE A 1139 99.58 124.22 -61.52
N TYR A 1140 98.72 123.60 -62.33
CA TYR A 1140 98.07 124.26 -63.45
C TYR A 1140 97.08 125.34 -63.01
N GLN A 1141 96.43 125.15 -61.86
CA GLN A 1141 95.56 126.16 -61.26
C GLN A 1141 96.33 127.43 -60.88
N GLY A 1142 97.54 127.28 -60.32
CA GLY A 1142 98.40 128.41 -59.95
C GLY A 1142 98.93 129.20 -61.15
N VAL A 1143 99.29 128.53 -62.26
CA VAL A 1143 99.72 129.21 -63.51
C VAL A 1143 98.55 130.00 -64.11
N GLN A 1144 97.34 129.44 -64.11
CA GLN A 1144 96.16 130.12 -64.65
C GLN A 1144 95.77 131.38 -63.87
N GLU A 1145 95.94 131.41 -62.55
CA GLU A 1145 95.67 132.62 -61.77
C GLU A 1145 96.53 133.80 -62.21
N LYS A 1146 97.82 133.56 -62.48
CA LYS A 1146 98.75 134.62 -62.88
C LYS A 1146 98.57 135.03 -64.35
N ALA A 1147 98.19 134.10 -65.21
CA ALA A 1147 97.97 134.35 -66.63
C ALA A 1147 96.79 135.31 -66.93
N LYS A 1148 95.85 135.50 -66.00
CA LYS A 1148 94.65 136.34 -66.19
C LYS A 1148 94.85 137.82 -65.85
N GLU A 1149 95.98 138.22 -65.26
CA GLU A 1149 96.21 139.62 -64.89
C GLU A 1149 96.60 140.48 -66.11
N ASP A 1150 96.08 141.71 -66.14
CA ASP A 1150 96.36 142.69 -67.20
C ASP A 1150 97.84 143.05 -67.21
N TRP A 1151 98.47 143.03 -68.39
CA TRP A 1151 99.91 143.24 -68.53
C TRP A 1151 100.35 144.63 -68.04
N ILE A 1152 99.52 145.67 -68.20
CA ILE A 1152 99.84 147.02 -67.71
C ILE A 1152 100.09 147.03 -66.20
N THR A 1153 99.30 146.27 -65.45
CA THR A 1153 99.40 146.17 -63.99
C THR A 1153 100.40 145.10 -63.58
N PHE A 1154 100.47 144.00 -64.35
CA PHE A 1154 101.34 142.86 -64.05
C PHE A 1154 102.80 143.14 -64.38
N ARG A 1155 103.10 144.01 -65.35
CA ARG A 1155 104.48 144.33 -65.74
C ARG A 1155 105.31 144.90 -64.59
N SER A 1156 104.73 145.62 -63.63
CA SER A 1156 105.44 146.08 -62.42
C SER A 1156 105.62 144.95 -61.37
N LYS A 1157 104.89 143.85 -61.51
CA LYS A 1157 104.80 142.73 -60.57
C LYS A 1157 105.36 141.39 -61.08
N ILE A 1158 106.15 141.41 -62.16
CA ILE A 1158 106.72 140.19 -62.79
C ILE A 1158 107.49 139.30 -61.79
N TYR A 1159 108.06 139.88 -60.73
CA TYR A 1159 108.72 139.13 -59.65
C TYR A 1159 107.80 138.14 -58.93
N LEU A 1160 106.47 138.38 -58.86
CA LEU A 1160 105.52 137.45 -58.25
C LEU A 1160 105.38 136.15 -59.07
N PHE A 1161 105.52 136.22 -60.39
CA PHE A 1161 105.52 135.03 -61.23
C PHE A 1161 106.87 134.30 -61.14
N GLU A 1162 107.96 135.04 -60.99
CA GLU A 1162 109.28 134.48 -60.73
C GLU A 1162 109.33 133.73 -59.38
N GLU A 1163 108.77 134.32 -58.32
CA GLU A 1163 108.60 133.67 -57.01
C GLU A 1163 107.72 132.41 -57.11
N PHE A 1164 106.60 132.47 -57.85
CA PHE A 1164 105.73 131.30 -58.05
C PHE A 1164 106.47 130.13 -58.72
N LEU A 1165 107.19 130.39 -59.81
CA LEU A 1165 107.98 129.37 -60.49
C LEU A 1165 109.15 128.89 -59.64
N PHE A 1166 109.77 129.77 -58.85
CA PHE A 1166 110.84 129.37 -57.94
C PHE A 1166 110.31 128.46 -56.84
N ASN A 1167 109.18 128.80 -56.23
CA ASN A 1167 108.51 127.98 -55.21
C ASN A 1167 108.13 126.60 -55.77
N TRP A 1168 107.56 126.53 -56.98
CA TRP A 1168 107.24 125.25 -57.60
C TRP A 1168 108.46 124.44 -57.99
N HIS A 1169 109.52 125.08 -58.48
CA HIS A 1169 110.79 124.42 -58.73
C HIS A 1169 111.41 123.84 -57.47
N ASP A 1170 111.34 124.57 -56.36
CA ASP A 1170 111.86 124.12 -55.07
C ASP A 1170 110.97 123.03 -54.45
N LYS A 1171 109.64 123.12 -54.63
CA LYS A 1171 108.66 122.10 -54.22
C LYS A 1171 108.88 120.78 -54.96
N LEU A 1172 109.06 120.83 -56.28
CA LEU A 1172 109.32 119.63 -57.09
C LEU A 1172 110.71 119.04 -56.81
N ARG A 1173 111.72 119.89 -56.55
CA ARG A 1173 113.09 119.44 -56.19
C ARG A 1173 113.15 118.75 -54.82
N LYS A 1174 112.35 119.20 -53.85
CA LYS A 1174 112.33 118.63 -52.49
C LYS A 1174 111.58 117.30 -52.38
N MET A 1175 110.89 116.86 -53.43
CA MET A 1175 110.23 115.55 -53.45
C MET A 1175 111.25 114.43 -53.70
N GLU A 1176 111.29 113.44 -52.81
CA GLU A 1176 112.27 112.34 -52.85
C GLU A 1176 112.00 111.33 -53.98
N GLU A 1177 110.74 111.21 -54.44
CA GLU A 1177 110.35 110.35 -55.56
C GLU A 1177 109.72 111.17 -56.69
N HIS A 1178 110.29 111.06 -57.89
CA HIS A 1178 109.79 111.76 -59.07
C HIS A 1178 108.95 110.82 -59.94
N THR A 1179 107.64 111.05 -60.00
CA THR A 1179 106.72 110.38 -60.92
C THR A 1179 106.76 111.03 -62.31
N VAL A 1180 106.25 110.33 -63.32
CA VAL A 1180 106.13 110.85 -64.70
C VAL A 1180 105.43 112.22 -64.72
N MET A 1181 104.45 112.42 -63.84
CA MET A 1181 103.74 113.69 -63.67
C MET A 1181 104.64 114.81 -63.11
N THR A 1182 105.48 114.55 -62.10
CA THR A 1182 106.37 115.59 -61.54
C THR A 1182 107.47 115.98 -62.53
N VAL A 1183 107.95 115.05 -63.35
CA VAL A 1183 108.90 115.34 -64.44
C VAL A 1183 108.27 116.24 -65.51
N LYS A 1184 107.00 116.01 -65.86
CA LYS A 1184 106.26 116.86 -66.81
C LYS A 1184 106.07 118.29 -66.27
N LEU A 1185 105.69 118.44 -65.00
CA LEU A 1185 105.54 119.75 -64.35
C LEU A 1185 106.87 120.50 -64.26
N GLN A 1186 107.98 119.81 -64.00
CA GLN A 1186 109.32 120.40 -63.94
C GLN A 1186 109.75 121.02 -65.29
N LYS A 1187 109.44 120.35 -66.42
CA LYS A 1187 109.70 120.90 -67.77
C LYS A 1187 108.93 122.19 -68.05
N GLU A 1188 107.67 122.29 -67.58
CA GLU A 1188 106.86 123.50 -67.74
C GLU A 1188 107.40 124.67 -66.87
N VAL A 1189 107.83 124.38 -65.64
CA VAL A 1189 108.46 125.39 -64.77
C VAL A 1189 109.74 125.95 -65.39
N ASP A 1190 110.59 125.09 -65.93
CA ASP A 1190 111.86 125.50 -66.56
C ASP A 1190 111.62 126.33 -67.82
N LYS A 1191 110.60 125.98 -68.62
CA LYS A 1191 110.19 126.76 -69.80
C LYS A 1191 109.83 128.20 -69.44
N TYR A 1192 109.00 128.41 -68.42
CA TYR A 1192 108.58 129.76 -68.02
C TYR A 1192 109.70 130.59 -67.35
N LYS A 1193 110.69 129.96 -66.70
CA LYS A 1193 111.84 130.68 -66.13
C LYS A 1193 112.74 131.33 -67.19
N MET A 1194 112.89 130.72 -68.37
CA MET A 1194 113.73 131.26 -69.43
C MET A 1194 113.22 132.61 -69.96
N ILE A 1195 111.92 132.87 -69.84
CA ILE A 1195 111.31 134.08 -70.43
C ILE A 1195 111.38 135.30 -69.54
N ILE A 1196 111.45 135.12 -68.22
CA ILE A 1196 111.37 136.21 -67.25
C ILE A 1196 112.43 137.31 -67.47
N PRO A 1197 113.72 137.00 -67.74
CA PRO A 1197 114.73 138.02 -68.02
C PRO A 1197 114.49 138.79 -69.32
N LEU A 1198 113.74 138.20 -70.26
CA LEU A 1198 113.46 138.77 -71.59
C LEU A 1198 112.24 139.71 -71.55
N LEU A 1199 111.29 139.47 -70.64
CA LEU A 1199 110.10 140.30 -70.47
C LEU A 1199 110.40 141.76 -70.11
N LYS A 1200 111.59 142.06 -69.56
CA LYS A 1200 112.01 143.45 -69.30
C LYS A 1200 112.12 144.30 -70.59
N TYR A 1201 112.43 143.68 -71.72
CA TYR A 1201 112.48 144.34 -73.03
C TYR A 1201 111.09 144.56 -73.63
N VAL A 1202 110.09 143.83 -73.13
CA VAL A 1202 108.67 143.93 -73.53
C VAL A 1202 107.89 144.87 -72.58
N ARG A 1203 108.57 145.56 -71.64
CA ARG A 1203 107.97 146.44 -70.61
C ARG A 1203 107.60 147.84 -71.15
N GLY A 1204 108.39 148.33 -72.12
CA GLY A 1204 108.09 149.47 -73.00
C GLY A 1204 107.93 150.86 -72.37
N GLU A 1205 108.61 151.15 -71.27
CA GLU A 1205 108.50 152.44 -70.55
C GLU A 1205 108.97 153.66 -71.36
N GLN A 1206 109.77 153.48 -72.42
CA GLN A 1206 110.21 154.56 -73.33
C GLN A 1206 109.69 154.41 -74.78
N LEU A 1207 108.77 153.47 -75.03
CA LEU A 1207 108.27 153.20 -76.37
C LEU A 1207 107.10 154.13 -76.71
N SER A 1208 107.16 154.73 -77.90
CA SER A 1208 106.05 155.50 -78.45
C SER A 1208 104.90 154.57 -78.87
N PRO A 1209 103.70 155.11 -79.16
CA PRO A 1209 102.58 154.29 -79.64
C PRO A 1209 102.92 153.48 -80.90
N ASP A 1210 103.73 154.04 -81.80
CA ASP A 1210 104.16 153.34 -83.03
C ASP A 1210 105.11 152.19 -82.71
N HIS A 1211 106.01 152.37 -81.74
CA HIS A 1211 106.95 151.33 -81.33
C HIS A 1211 106.28 150.11 -80.65
N TRP A 1212 105.09 150.26 -80.06
CA TRP A 1212 104.32 149.12 -79.52
C TRP A 1212 103.70 148.25 -80.61
N LEU A 1213 103.23 148.86 -81.71
CA LEU A 1213 102.67 148.11 -82.84
C LEU A 1213 103.73 147.29 -83.56
N ASP A 1214 104.95 147.82 -83.65
CA ASP A 1214 106.08 147.08 -84.20
C ASP A 1214 106.48 145.92 -83.28
N LEU A 1215 106.51 146.14 -81.96
CA LEU A 1215 106.74 145.08 -80.97
C LEU A 1215 105.70 143.94 -81.10
N PHE A 1216 104.42 144.28 -81.24
CA PHE A 1216 103.34 143.28 -81.37
C PHE A 1216 103.43 142.48 -82.67
N ARG A 1217 103.80 143.11 -83.80
CA ARG A 1217 104.08 142.37 -85.04
C ARG A 1217 105.28 141.44 -84.88
N LEU A 1218 106.34 141.92 -84.22
CA LEU A 1218 107.59 141.20 -84.07
C LEU A 1218 107.42 139.94 -83.21
N LEU A 1219 106.53 140.01 -82.22
CA LEU A 1219 106.16 138.89 -81.35
C LEU A 1219 105.01 138.02 -81.91
N GLY A 1220 104.48 138.35 -83.10
CA GLY A 1220 103.42 137.57 -83.74
C GLY A 1220 102.04 137.68 -83.08
N LEU A 1221 101.80 138.74 -82.30
CA LEU A 1221 100.51 138.97 -81.64
C LEU A 1221 99.43 139.41 -82.66
N PRO A 1222 98.15 139.00 -82.49
CA PRO A 1222 97.10 139.17 -83.49
C PRO A 1222 96.78 140.65 -83.81
N ARG A 1223 96.62 141.01 -85.09
CA ARG A 1223 96.46 142.42 -85.55
C ARG A 1223 95.22 143.09 -84.94
N GLY A 1224 95.45 143.99 -83.98
CA GLY A 1224 94.40 144.69 -83.23
C GLY A 1224 94.67 144.79 -81.72
N THR A 1225 95.69 144.09 -81.20
CA THR A 1225 96.09 144.19 -79.80
C THR A 1225 96.50 145.61 -79.46
N THR A 1226 95.81 146.20 -78.50
CA THR A 1226 96.17 147.48 -77.88
C THR A 1226 96.85 147.20 -76.54
N LEU A 1227 97.72 148.11 -76.09
CA LEU A 1227 98.42 147.96 -74.82
C LEU A 1227 97.45 147.78 -73.63
N GLU A 1228 96.28 148.41 -73.70
CA GLU A 1228 95.23 148.38 -72.66
C GLU A 1228 94.53 147.03 -72.54
N GLY A 1229 94.56 146.18 -73.58
CA GLY A 1229 93.90 144.88 -73.59
C GLY A 1229 94.82 143.67 -73.53
N LEU A 1230 96.12 143.86 -73.31
CA LEU A 1230 97.09 142.77 -73.31
C LEU A 1230 97.13 142.08 -71.93
N LEU A 1231 96.88 140.77 -71.86
CA LEU A 1231 97.04 139.98 -70.64
C LEU A 1231 98.42 139.34 -70.55
N PHE A 1232 98.89 139.07 -69.32
CA PHE A 1232 100.14 138.34 -69.13
C PHE A 1232 100.10 136.94 -69.76
N GLY A 1233 98.95 136.27 -69.69
CA GLY A 1233 98.73 134.97 -70.32
C GLY A 1233 98.87 134.98 -71.84
N ASP A 1234 98.58 136.11 -72.50
CA ASP A 1234 98.76 136.20 -73.95
C ASP A 1234 100.24 136.30 -74.33
N LEU A 1235 101.08 136.88 -73.45
CA LEU A 1235 102.53 136.82 -73.58
C LEU A 1235 103.09 135.42 -73.27
N LEU A 1236 102.48 134.69 -72.32
CA LEU A 1236 102.85 133.30 -72.04
C LEU A 1236 102.49 132.33 -73.19
N LYS A 1237 101.53 132.66 -74.05
CA LYS A 1237 101.19 131.84 -75.23
C LYS A 1237 102.19 131.99 -76.37
N VAL A 1238 102.81 133.16 -76.52
CA VAL A 1238 103.90 133.41 -77.48
C VAL A 1238 105.28 133.27 -76.86
N THR A 1239 105.39 132.48 -75.79
CA THR A 1239 106.64 132.28 -75.02
C THR A 1239 107.81 131.85 -75.92
N ASP A 1240 107.57 130.90 -76.81
CA ASP A 1240 108.61 130.37 -77.69
C ASP A 1240 109.09 131.43 -78.70
N ALA A 1241 108.19 132.29 -79.20
CA ALA A 1241 108.52 133.37 -80.13
C ALA A 1241 109.30 134.52 -79.46
N ILE A 1242 109.00 134.84 -78.20
CA ILE A 1242 109.73 135.86 -77.42
C ILE A 1242 111.18 135.41 -77.15
N ILE A 1243 111.39 134.12 -76.90
CA ILE A 1243 112.72 133.54 -76.68
C ILE A 1243 113.54 133.57 -77.97
N GLU A 1244 112.93 133.21 -79.11
CA GLU A 1244 113.62 133.14 -80.41
C GLU A 1244 114.03 134.54 -80.94
N LYS A 1245 113.22 135.58 -80.67
CA LYS A 1245 113.41 136.96 -81.12
C LYS A 1245 114.21 137.85 -80.15
N ALA A 1246 114.80 137.27 -79.11
CA ALA A 1246 115.39 137.98 -77.96
C ALA A 1246 116.49 139.01 -78.29
N VAL A 1247 117.21 138.87 -79.40
CA VAL A 1247 118.29 139.80 -79.82
C VAL A 1247 117.72 141.03 -80.51
N GLU A 1248 116.66 140.87 -81.31
CA GLU A 1248 115.96 141.98 -82.00
C GLU A 1248 115.23 142.88 -80.99
N LEU A 1249 114.75 142.30 -79.89
CA LEU A 1249 114.05 143.02 -78.81
C LEU A 1249 114.98 143.90 -77.94
N LYS A 1250 116.31 143.81 -78.09
CA LYS A 1250 117.29 144.58 -77.31
C LYS A 1250 117.74 145.91 -77.95
N VAL A 1251 117.44 146.13 -79.23
CA VAL A 1251 117.86 147.31 -80.02
C VAL A 1251 116.69 148.27 -80.17
#